data_AF-A0A0V0S953-F1
#
_entry.id   AF-A0A0V0S953-F1
#
_cell.length_a   1.000
_cell.length_b   1.000
_cell.length_c   1.000
_cell.angle_alpha   90.00
_cell.angle_beta   90.00
_cell.angle_gamma   90.00
#
_symmetry.space_group_name_H-M   'P 1'
#
loop_
_entity.id
_entity.type
_entity.pdbx_description
1 polymer ?
#
loop_
_entity_poly.entity_id
_entity_poly.type
_entity_poly.pdbx_seq_one_letter_code
_entity_poly.pdbx_strand_id
1 'polypeptide(L)'
;MEVPKTVPKDFLPLSLFIVVKTPKEDRMLYMYPPLENEKKPNQRTDQVMHSPYTVVESGTTWHQHNYKTSIKDGKLFGFDDEILAFLFTVLPKMCDQRMHIKINDVRFIGYPVLLNSLDAECEDEELPNILLYNVIFAIQATAPKNVVDSYANFVEKISKGIKQDELKSKYLSNQMEIILQCQDVSKWQNQYVFEVTEEYIWQKSTLAFTLSNIFVELTKYGCTSLRFNGWLDIGCQLLESSTVTTKQPMFSLHTTLSQGTILIKPYHAMILLERSRTVTDNMFPNAAGAMRHFLQIVSPLKNLQAIGQELQMELSLIFRFAEHLVYWGKAIMVYPIAQNNTYIVSRTADLANEHIHNRFALQFRTELVVILSKFNSPLIIRDYLLPEDGFKKDDKVTKVAILVWLLKHRLIVQLHTYVYLNVDWIPQENLDESVLNDLSQETVSSLLNFIPRHAILYIIKNKECKIRIDTFAKIISFLDGEHHLEDIMYYNGLTRIFLIETEKMEVEMSRVHAIEKFINERLKPDLREQQEKHQRILDDICEYQLLLQSIAVIKSLRPLKKLKMKVNLGLGFFAQAVVNDPNHIFIDVGCGTFVEFTLDEADVVINERLQLLKMLSKKQLAVIGSIKAHISLLVYMVELLLDPSIRTWVFVPIVLFTFLIGVVRHYLAILIHTKKEIGLQQIQDSHALVRSRLLRENGRYLSKHSFLMRKQFFNDEESGYFKVAQQRQSPVVNPMSDPSVMTDMLKGNLLNVIPMLVIGGWINWTFSGFVTTKVPFPLTLRFKPMLQHGIALASLDASWVSSASWYFLNVFGLRSMYALILGEDNAADQARLMQEQVTMSANTVPHDPRQAFKAEWEALQICSHNWALKNTDKELIEI
;
A
#
# COMPACT_ATOMS: atom_id res chain seq x y z
N MET A 1 21.19 -3.37 -24.55
CA MET A 1 21.92 -2.20 -25.10
C MET A 1 20.93 -1.40 -25.93
N GLU A 2 20.78 -0.12 -25.58
CA GLU A 2 19.91 0.83 -26.25
C GLU A 2 20.53 1.26 -27.58
N VAL A 3 19.74 1.33 -28.66
CA VAL A 3 20.09 2.20 -29.78
C VAL A 3 19.37 3.52 -29.47
N PRO A 4 20.10 4.60 -29.18
CA PRO A 4 19.52 5.90 -28.84
C PRO A 4 18.76 6.50 -30.04
N LYS A 5 17.69 7.24 -29.73
CA LYS A 5 16.99 8.09 -30.69
C LYS A 5 17.99 9.09 -31.27
N THR A 6 18.02 9.22 -32.59
CA THR A 6 19.04 9.98 -33.33
C THR A 6 19.13 11.42 -32.84
N VAL A 7 20.30 11.79 -32.28
CA VAL A 7 20.67 13.17 -31.99
C VAL A 7 20.41 14.02 -33.25
N PRO A 8 19.81 15.23 -33.14
CA PRO A 8 19.65 16.12 -34.28
C PRO A 8 20.98 16.29 -35.02
N LYS A 9 20.96 16.17 -36.36
CA LYS A 9 22.17 16.21 -37.19
C LYS A 9 23.03 17.45 -36.93
N ASP A 10 22.38 18.56 -36.57
CA ASP A 10 23.02 19.85 -36.30
C ASP A 10 23.83 19.88 -35.01
N PHE A 11 23.61 18.92 -34.09
CA PHE A 11 24.32 18.84 -32.80
C PHE A 11 25.50 17.87 -32.83
N LEU A 12 25.63 17.09 -33.91
CA LEU A 12 26.65 16.07 -34.05
C LEU A 12 28.02 16.69 -34.38
N PRO A 13 29.12 16.09 -33.89
CA PRO A 13 30.45 16.51 -34.31
C PRO A 13 30.70 16.10 -35.75
N LEU A 14 31.30 16.99 -36.53
CA LEU A 14 31.71 16.75 -37.92
C LEU A 14 33.10 16.08 -37.97
N SER A 15 34.02 16.54 -37.11
CA SER A 15 35.33 15.92 -36.91
C SER A 15 35.92 16.25 -35.53
N LEU A 16 36.82 15.39 -35.07
CA LEU A 16 37.65 15.56 -33.88
C LEU A 16 39.11 15.34 -34.29
N PHE A 17 39.98 16.30 -33.99
CA PHE A 17 41.39 16.20 -34.35
C PHE A 17 42.31 16.86 -33.32
N ILE A 18 43.56 16.43 -33.32
CA ILE A 18 44.62 16.96 -32.45
C ILE A 18 45.79 17.47 -33.30
N VAL A 19 46.19 18.70 -33.01
CA VAL A 19 47.29 19.40 -33.68
C VAL A 19 48.41 19.63 -32.69
N VAL A 20 49.65 19.50 -33.15
CA VAL A 20 50.85 19.58 -32.33
C VAL A 20 51.87 20.52 -32.97
N LYS A 21 52.50 21.39 -32.17
CA LYS A 21 53.67 22.19 -32.55
C LYS A 21 54.92 21.58 -31.96
N THR A 22 55.84 21.21 -32.83
CA THR A 22 57.20 20.79 -32.45
C THR A 22 58.20 21.90 -32.83
N PRO A 23 59.46 21.85 -32.36
CA PRO A 23 60.49 22.79 -32.80
C PRO A 23 60.75 22.77 -34.31
N LYS A 24 60.40 21.67 -35.00
CA LYS A 24 60.69 21.47 -36.43
C LYS A 24 59.52 21.89 -37.33
N GLU A 25 58.30 21.54 -36.93
CA GLU A 25 57.10 21.74 -37.76
C GLU A 25 55.80 21.80 -36.92
N ASP A 26 54.79 22.44 -37.51
CA ASP A 26 53.39 22.39 -37.06
C ASP A 26 52.70 21.23 -37.79
N ARG A 27 52.11 20.28 -37.07
CA ARG A 27 51.57 19.06 -37.67
C ARG A 27 50.23 18.65 -37.10
N MET A 28 49.35 18.16 -37.97
CA MET A 28 48.16 17.43 -37.57
C MET A 28 48.58 16.01 -37.16
N LEU A 29 48.38 15.65 -35.89
CA LEU A 29 48.81 14.36 -35.37
C LEU A 29 47.79 13.25 -35.68
N TYR A 30 46.50 13.52 -35.44
CA TYR A 30 45.42 12.57 -35.71
C TYR A 30 44.09 13.30 -35.92
N MET A 31 43.24 12.77 -36.81
CA MET A 31 41.91 13.29 -37.13
C MET A 31 40.93 12.15 -37.39
N TYR A 32 39.70 12.30 -36.91
CA TYR A 32 38.62 11.35 -37.15
C TYR A 32 37.26 12.05 -37.30
N PRO A 33 36.43 11.70 -38.30
CA PRO A 33 36.77 10.92 -39.49
C PRO A 33 37.77 11.67 -40.40
N PRO A 34 38.50 10.98 -41.29
CA PRO A 34 39.48 11.59 -42.18
C PRO A 34 38.81 12.49 -43.22
N LEU A 35 39.56 13.50 -43.72
CA LEU A 35 39.09 14.43 -44.75
C LEU A 35 38.80 13.69 -46.05
N GLU A 36 37.65 13.99 -46.66
CA GLU A 36 37.25 13.39 -47.93
C GLU A 36 37.86 14.18 -49.09
N ASN A 37 38.99 13.70 -49.62
CA ASN A 37 39.61 14.29 -50.81
C ASN A 37 38.88 13.84 -52.09
N GLU A 38 38.69 14.76 -53.04
CA GLU A 38 38.19 14.39 -54.37
C GLU A 38 39.14 13.36 -55.00
N LYS A 39 38.64 12.13 -55.24
CA LYS A 39 39.27 11.24 -56.23
C LYS A 39 39.20 11.95 -57.58
N LYS A 40 40.27 12.62 -58.01
CA LYS A 40 40.39 13.08 -59.40
C LYS A 40 40.21 11.86 -60.31
N PRO A 41 39.21 11.82 -61.21
CA PRO A 41 39.15 10.78 -62.21
C PRO A 41 40.26 11.04 -63.24
N ASN A 42 41.20 10.11 -63.35
CA ASN A 42 42.16 9.96 -64.44
C ASN A 42 42.64 11.25 -65.12
N GLN A 43 43.62 11.94 -64.52
CA GLN A 43 44.60 12.65 -65.33
C GLN A 43 45.87 11.80 -65.38
N ARG A 44 46.16 11.24 -66.55
CA ARG A 44 47.52 10.88 -66.93
C ARG A 44 48.34 12.16 -66.86
N THR A 45 49.05 12.37 -65.76
CA THR A 45 50.15 13.33 -65.71
C THR A 45 51.43 12.54 -65.74
N ASP A 46 52.19 12.78 -66.81
CA ASP A 46 53.51 12.25 -67.05
C ASP A 46 54.36 12.28 -65.78
N GLN A 47 55.00 11.15 -65.51
CA GLN A 47 56.09 11.05 -64.56
C GLN A 47 57.22 11.97 -65.03
N VAL A 48 57.33 13.16 -64.44
CA VAL A 48 58.62 13.84 -64.36
C VAL A 48 59.30 13.31 -63.10
N MET A 49 60.25 12.40 -63.28
CA MET A 49 61.19 12.03 -62.23
C MET A 49 61.93 13.27 -61.74
N HIS A 50 61.71 13.68 -60.49
CA HIS A 50 62.64 14.56 -59.81
C HIS A 50 63.76 13.73 -59.17
N SER A 51 65.01 14.17 -59.39
CA SER A 51 66.21 13.54 -58.86
C SER A 51 66.40 13.86 -57.36
N PRO A 52 67.26 13.11 -56.63
CA PRO A 52 67.35 13.19 -55.16
C PRO A 52 67.97 14.48 -54.59
N TYR A 53 68.29 15.47 -55.44
CA TYR A 53 69.02 16.68 -55.04
C TYR A 53 68.27 17.99 -55.33
N THR A 54 67.01 17.95 -55.77
CA THR A 54 66.19 19.17 -55.85
C THR A 54 65.71 19.59 -54.47
N VAL A 55 66.20 20.73 -53.98
CA VAL A 55 65.62 21.45 -52.84
C VAL A 55 64.17 21.78 -53.21
N VAL A 56 63.23 21.19 -52.48
CA VAL A 56 61.82 21.59 -52.55
C VAL A 56 61.72 22.95 -51.90
N GLU A 57 61.66 24.02 -52.69
CA GLU A 57 61.18 25.30 -52.20
C GLU A 57 59.76 25.08 -51.68
N SER A 58 59.53 25.42 -50.41
CA SER A 58 58.23 25.46 -49.74
C SER A 58 57.37 26.58 -50.35
N GLY A 59 56.97 26.41 -51.60
CA GLY A 59 56.06 27.28 -52.30
C GLY A 59 54.64 27.00 -51.83
N THR A 60 54.17 27.78 -50.84
CA THR A 60 52.74 27.87 -50.47
C THR A 60 51.96 28.57 -51.58
N THR A 61 51.76 27.91 -52.72
CA THR A 61 50.82 28.40 -53.73
C THR A 61 49.40 27.93 -53.37
N TRP A 62 48.68 28.84 -52.74
CA TRP A 62 47.27 28.73 -52.38
C TRP A 62 46.40 28.51 -53.63
N HIS A 63 45.89 27.30 -53.84
CA HIS A 63 44.72 27.13 -54.68
C HIS A 63 43.48 27.40 -53.83
N GLN A 64 42.97 28.63 -53.92
CA GLN A 64 41.74 29.04 -53.25
C GLN A 64 40.56 28.31 -53.92
N HIS A 65 40.27 27.09 -53.48
CA HIS A 65 39.05 26.43 -53.85
C HIS A 65 37.88 27.16 -53.17
N ASN A 66 37.15 27.97 -53.94
CA ASN A 66 35.96 28.69 -53.51
C ASN A 66 34.79 27.72 -53.25
N TYR A 67 34.89 26.91 -52.19
CA TYR A 67 33.77 26.10 -51.72
C TYR A 67 32.79 26.99 -50.95
N LYS A 68 31.51 26.96 -51.31
CA LYS A 68 30.43 27.70 -50.61
C LYS A 68 30.06 27.09 -49.25
N THR A 69 30.38 25.82 -49.05
CA THR A 69 30.09 25.04 -47.84
C THR A 69 31.30 24.16 -47.52
N SER A 70 31.62 24.03 -46.24
CA SER A 70 32.70 23.21 -45.71
C SER A 70 32.21 21.86 -45.17
N ILE A 71 30.96 21.50 -45.49
CA ILE A 71 30.29 20.26 -45.08
C ILE A 71 29.79 19.51 -46.32
N LYS A 72 30.13 18.22 -46.42
CA LYS A 72 29.63 17.29 -47.45
C LYS A 72 29.30 15.94 -46.80
N ASP A 73 28.10 15.41 -47.04
CA ASP A 73 27.61 14.15 -46.44
C ASP A 73 27.77 14.01 -44.91
N GLY A 74 27.71 15.14 -44.19
CA GLY A 74 27.87 15.19 -42.74
C GLY A 74 29.33 15.11 -42.24
N LYS A 75 30.30 15.25 -43.14
CA LYS A 75 31.74 15.30 -42.85
C LYS A 75 32.35 16.63 -43.25
N LEU A 76 33.53 16.92 -42.68
CA LEU A 76 34.32 18.10 -43.01
C LEU A 76 34.92 17.96 -44.41
N PHE A 77 34.81 19.01 -45.24
CA PHE A 77 35.29 19.03 -46.62
C PHE A 77 35.98 20.36 -46.97
N GLY A 78 36.97 20.30 -47.86
CA GLY A 78 37.61 21.48 -48.45
C GLY A 78 38.74 22.12 -47.62
N PHE A 79 39.36 21.36 -46.71
CA PHE A 79 40.55 21.80 -45.96
C PHE A 79 41.71 20.83 -46.22
N ASP A 80 42.94 21.34 -46.18
CA ASP A 80 44.17 20.53 -46.19
C ASP A 80 44.75 20.39 -44.77
N ASP A 81 45.39 19.25 -44.49
CA ASP A 81 45.94 18.93 -43.17
C ASP A 81 46.96 19.97 -42.69
N GLU A 82 47.82 20.46 -43.59
CA GLU A 82 48.84 21.48 -43.30
C GLU A 82 48.22 22.83 -42.91
N ILE A 83 47.11 23.22 -43.56
CA ILE A 83 46.42 24.47 -43.28
C ILE A 83 45.72 24.41 -41.92
N LEU A 84 45.06 23.29 -41.61
CA LEU A 84 44.42 23.08 -40.31
C LEU A 84 45.46 23.03 -39.20
N ALA A 85 46.62 22.38 -39.45
CA ALA A 85 47.71 22.36 -38.49
C ALA A 85 48.18 23.79 -38.17
N PHE A 86 48.51 24.59 -39.20
CA PHE A 86 48.98 25.97 -39.03
C PHE A 86 47.92 26.89 -38.37
N LEU A 87 46.64 26.74 -38.72
CA LEU A 87 45.59 27.60 -38.18
C LEU A 87 45.36 27.37 -36.68
N PHE A 88 45.51 26.12 -36.23
CA PHE A 88 45.17 25.73 -34.87
C PHE A 88 46.39 25.53 -33.94
N THR A 89 47.63 25.59 -34.47
CA THR A 89 48.85 25.89 -33.70
C THR A 89 48.93 27.38 -33.36
N VAL A 90 48.06 27.82 -32.45
CA VAL A 90 47.94 29.23 -32.07
C VAL A 90 49.21 29.79 -31.41
N LEU A 91 49.30 31.11 -31.35
CA LEU A 91 50.34 31.82 -30.61
C LEU A 91 50.31 31.44 -29.11
N PRO A 92 51.48 31.29 -28.44
CA PRO A 92 51.56 30.90 -27.02
C PRO A 92 50.73 31.77 -26.05
N LYS A 93 50.49 33.04 -26.40
CA LYS A 93 49.68 33.98 -25.60
C LYS A 93 48.19 33.62 -25.53
N MET A 94 47.71 32.81 -26.46
CA MET A 94 46.32 32.36 -26.55
C MET A 94 46.11 30.97 -25.93
N CYS A 95 47.18 30.34 -25.41
CA CYS A 95 47.10 29.06 -24.74
C CYS A 95 46.36 29.17 -23.39
N ASP A 96 45.80 28.05 -22.94
CA ASP A 96 45.01 27.92 -21.72
C ASP A 96 43.72 28.79 -21.72
N GLN A 97 43.21 29.14 -22.91
CA GLN A 97 41.92 29.82 -23.12
C GLN A 97 41.04 29.06 -24.12
N ARG A 98 39.71 29.24 -24.01
CA ARG A 98 38.76 28.62 -24.95
C ARG A 98 38.83 29.29 -26.31
N MET A 99 39.00 28.48 -27.36
CA MET A 99 39.10 28.95 -28.73
C MET A 99 37.82 28.60 -29.50
N HIS A 100 37.19 29.62 -30.08
CA HIS A 100 36.02 29.47 -30.95
C HIS A 100 36.29 30.16 -32.29
N ILE A 101 36.43 29.38 -33.36
CA ILE A 101 36.67 29.91 -34.70
C ILE A 101 35.54 29.43 -35.60
N LYS A 102 34.88 30.36 -36.29
CA LYS A 102 33.84 30.04 -37.29
C LYS A 102 34.41 30.24 -38.69
N ILE A 103 34.38 29.19 -39.50
CA ILE A 103 34.75 29.23 -40.92
C ILE A 103 33.55 28.68 -41.69
N ASN A 104 32.97 29.50 -42.57
CA ASN A 104 31.76 29.15 -43.33
C ASN A 104 30.60 28.65 -42.42
N ASP A 105 30.16 27.42 -42.67
CA ASP A 105 29.10 26.67 -41.99
C ASP A 105 29.62 25.78 -40.85
N VAL A 106 30.92 25.86 -40.51
CA VAL A 106 31.57 25.06 -39.46
C VAL A 106 32.10 25.95 -38.33
N ARG A 107 31.91 25.52 -37.09
CA ARG A 107 32.51 26.11 -35.88
C ARG A 107 33.51 25.14 -35.28
N PHE A 108 34.76 25.57 -35.19
CA PHE A 108 35.86 24.88 -34.54
C PHE A 108 35.97 25.33 -33.09
N ILE A 109 35.98 24.36 -32.18
CA ILE A 109 36.04 24.55 -30.73
C ILE A 109 37.29 23.83 -30.24
N GLY A 110 38.26 24.58 -29.72
CA GLY A 110 39.52 24.02 -29.22
C GLY A 110 39.95 24.60 -27.88
N TYR A 111 40.91 23.93 -27.24
CA TYR A 111 41.60 24.43 -26.05
C TYR A 111 43.10 24.16 -26.21
N PRO A 112 43.87 25.14 -26.74
CA PRO A 112 45.30 25.03 -26.94
C PRO A 112 46.04 25.04 -25.61
N VAL A 113 46.98 24.13 -25.43
CA VAL A 113 47.77 23.96 -24.21
C VAL A 113 49.24 24.16 -24.53
N LEU A 114 49.89 25.01 -23.72
CA LEU A 114 51.34 25.18 -23.73
C LEU A 114 51.97 24.17 -22.77
N LEU A 115 53.00 23.46 -23.24
CA LEU A 115 53.85 22.59 -22.44
C LEU A 115 55.15 23.34 -22.16
N ASN A 116 55.37 23.77 -20.92
CA ASN A 116 56.61 24.43 -20.52
C ASN A 116 57.66 23.35 -20.25
N SER A 117 58.65 23.23 -21.14
CA SER A 117 59.77 22.29 -21.02
C SER A 117 60.88 22.80 -20.06
N LEU A 118 60.54 23.23 -18.85
CA LEU A 118 61.54 23.81 -17.93
C LEU A 118 61.90 22.95 -16.72
N ASP A 119 61.15 21.91 -16.37
CA ASP A 119 61.44 21.09 -15.18
C ASP A 119 61.33 19.58 -15.47
N ALA A 120 62.33 19.00 -16.14
CA ALA A 120 62.57 17.56 -16.10
C ALA A 120 64.05 17.25 -16.30
N GLU A 121 64.73 16.87 -15.21
CA GLU A 121 66.08 16.27 -15.20
C GLU A 121 66.07 14.84 -15.79
N CYS A 122 65.43 14.62 -16.94
CA CYS A 122 65.46 13.35 -17.66
C CYS A 122 65.87 13.60 -19.12
N GLU A 123 67.16 13.45 -19.37
CA GLU A 123 67.78 13.34 -20.69
C GLU A 123 67.29 12.04 -21.38
N ASP A 124 66.08 12.06 -21.93
CA ASP A 124 65.68 11.09 -22.96
C ASP A 124 65.70 11.83 -24.31
N GLU A 125 66.82 11.81 -25.02
CA GLU A 125 66.97 12.48 -26.33
C GLU A 125 66.16 11.81 -27.47
N GLU A 126 65.49 10.69 -27.21
CA GLU A 126 64.81 9.89 -28.25
C GLU A 126 63.36 10.32 -28.54
N LEU A 127 62.68 11.02 -27.62
CA LEU A 127 61.26 11.37 -27.76
C LEU A 127 61.02 12.76 -28.39
N PRO A 128 59.99 12.93 -29.23
CA PRO A 128 59.68 14.22 -29.86
C PRO A 128 59.25 15.25 -28.81
N ASN A 129 59.98 16.37 -28.70
CA ASN A 129 59.63 17.46 -27.79
C ASN A 129 58.44 18.28 -28.33
N ILE A 130 57.31 18.22 -27.62
CA ILE A 130 56.08 18.95 -27.98
C ILE A 130 56.03 20.29 -27.24
N LEU A 131 55.95 21.39 -27.98
CA LEU A 131 55.86 22.74 -27.42
C LEU A 131 54.41 23.12 -27.08
N LEU A 132 53.49 22.83 -28.00
CA LEU A 132 52.06 23.06 -27.80
C LEU A 132 51.26 21.95 -28.47
N TYR A 133 50.06 21.73 -27.97
CA TYR A 133 49.07 20.94 -28.69
C TYR A 133 47.68 21.54 -28.51
N ASN A 134 46.76 21.17 -29.39
CA ASN A 134 45.39 21.65 -29.37
C ASN A 134 44.46 20.52 -29.82
N VAL A 135 43.47 20.19 -28.98
CA VAL A 135 42.39 19.25 -29.30
C VAL A 135 41.19 20.06 -29.77
N ILE A 136 40.64 19.73 -30.95
CA ILE A 136 39.60 20.53 -31.60
C ILE A 136 38.42 19.66 -32.04
N PHE A 137 37.19 20.11 -31.73
CA PHE A 137 35.97 19.63 -32.37
C PHE A 137 35.52 20.59 -33.47
N ALA A 138 35.19 20.06 -34.63
CA ALA A 138 34.41 20.76 -35.64
C ALA A 138 32.92 20.40 -35.49
N ILE A 139 32.06 21.39 -35.37
CA ILE A 139 30.60 21.22 -35.29
C ILE A 139 29.90 22.15 -36.28
N GLN A 140 28.61 21.93 -36.58
CA GLN A 140 27.86 22.84 -37.43
C GLN A 140 27.68 24.21 -36.78
N ALA A 141 27.79 25.28 -37.57
CA ALA A 141 27.65 26.65 -37.09
C ALA A 141 26.22 27.01 -36.62
N THR A 142 25.22 26.20 -36.98
CA THR A 142 23.81 26.28 -36.57
C THR A 142 23.56 25.75 -35.15
N ALA A 143 24.54 25.09 -34.53
CA ALA A 143 24.38 24.50 -33.21
C ALA A 143 24.05 25.55 -32.12
N PRO A 144 23.12 25.23 -31.19
CA PRO A 144 22.71 26.13 -30.11
C PRO A 144 23.85 26.35 -29.11
N LYS A 145 23.80 27.49 -28.40
CA LYS A 145 24.85 27.91 -27.47
C LYS A 145 25.16 26.85 -26.40
N ASN A 146 24.14 26.18 -25.86
CA ASN A 146 24.30 25.13 -24.84
C ASN A 146 25.17 23.97 -25.33
N VAL A 147 24.97 23.54 -26.58
CA VAL A 147 25.75 22.46 -27.22
C VAL A 147 27.19 22.91 -27.44
N VAL A 148 27.39 24.13 -27.92
CA VAL A 148 28.73 24.74 -28.12
C VAL A 148 29.49 24.83 -26.80
N ASP A 149 28.84 25.29 -25.74
CA ASP A 149 29.41 25.37 -24.39
C ASP A 149 29.72 23.97 -23.82
N SER A 150 28.90 22.96 -24.12
CA SER A 150 29.16 21.56 -23.73
C SER A 150 30.44 21.03 -24.37
N TYR A 151 30.61 21.23 -25.69
CA TYR A 151 31.84 20.86 -26.39
C TYR A 151 33.05 21.61 -25.84
N ALA A 152 32.93 22.92 -25.59
CA ALA A 152 34.04 23.73 -25.06
C ALA A 152 34.49 23.25 -23.67
N ASN A 153 33.55 22.99 -22.77
CA ASN A 153 33.83 22.43 -21.44
C ASN A 153 34.51 21.06 -21.54
N PHE A 154 34.09 20.23 -22.50
CA PHE A 154 34.64 18.89 -22.68
C PHE A 154 36.06 18.91 -23.22
N VAL A 155 36.32 19.71 -24.26
CA VAL A 155 37.67 19.91 -24.81
C VAL A 155 38.63 20.45 -23.76
N GLU A 156 38.20 21.44 -22.98
CA GLU A 156 38.99 21.99 -21.89
C GLU A 156 39.41 20.90 -20.88
N LYS A 157 38.50 19.99 -20.52
CA LYS A 157 38.81 18.87 -19.60
C LYS A 157 39.75 17.84 -20.25
N ILE A 158 39.53 17.48 -21.51
CA ILE A 158 40.41 16.56 -22.25
C ILE A 158 41.82 17.13 -22.33
N SER A 159 41.96 18.38 -22.78
CA SER A 159 43.25 19.05 -22.89
C SER A 159 43.95 19.15 -21.53
N LYS A 160 43.25 19.53 -20.45
CA LYS A 160 43.86 19.55 -19.11
C LYS A 160 44.28 18.15 -18.62
N GLY A 161 43.53 17.11 -18.96
CA GLY A 161 43.86 15.72 -18.65
C GLY A 161 45.14 15.25 -19.35
N ILE A 162 45.24 15.48 -20.66
CA ILE A 162 46.44 15.15 -21.45
C ILE A 162 47.66 15.90 -20.92
N LYS A 163 47.52 17.17 -20.49
CA LYS A 163 48.60 17.95 -19.87
C LYS A 163 49.16 17.26 -18.62
N GLN A 164 48.30 16.72 -17.76
CA GLN A 164 48.74 16.04 -16.54
C GLN A 164 49.44 14.71 -16.84
N ASP A 165 48.94 13.94 -17.80
CA ASP A 165 49.54 12.67 -18.19
C ASP A 165 50.87 12.85 -18.92
N GLU A 166 51.01 13.94 -19.67
CA GLU A 166 52.28 14.35 -20.26
C GLU A 166 53.32 14.67 -19.18
N LEU A 167 52.96 15.48 -18.17
CA LEU A 167 53.85 15.81 -17.05
C LEU A 167 54.27 14.59 -16.21
N LYS A 168 53.40 13.57 -16.11
CA LYS A 168 53.68 12.37 -15.28
C LYS A 168 54.42 11.28 -16.03
N SER A 169 54.14 11.09 -17.32
CA SER A 169 54.51 9.88 -18.05
C SER A 169 54.93 10.12 -19.50
N LYS A 170 55.11 11.38 -19.93
CA LYS A 170 55.37 11.76 -21.33
C LYS A 170 54.39 11.08 -22.30
N TYR A 171 53.13 10.93 -21.89
CA TYR A 171 52.13 10.12 -22.59
C TYR A 171 51.88 10.57 -24.02
N LEU A 172 51.65 11.87 -24.25
CA LEU A 172 51.39 12.43 -25.57
C LEU A 172 52.63 12.29 -26.48
N SER A 173 53.83 12.52 -25.95
CA SER A 173 55.09 12.34 -26.69
C SER A 173 55.27 10.87 -27.15
N ASN A 174 55.04 9.91 -26.26
CA ASN A 174 55.06 8.48 -26.58
C ASN A 174 53.99 8.08 -27.61
N GLN A 175 52.75 8.58 -27.45
CA GLN A 175 51.67 8.30 -28.40
C GLN A 175 51.92 8.94 -29.76
N MET A 176 52.54 10.12 -29.79
CA MET A 176 52.94 10.79 -31.02
C MET A 176 53.91 9.92 -31.81
N GLU A 177 54.96 9.39 -31.17
CA GLU A 177 55.92 8.51 -31.83
C GLU A 177 55.24 7.26 -32.42
N ILE A 178 54.37 6.59 -31.66
CA ILE A 178 53.63 5.41 -32.12
C ILE A 178 52.77 5.74 -33.35
N ILE A 179 52.04 6.86 -33.33
CA ILE A 179 51.19 7.27 -34.45
C ILE A 179 52.06 7.59 -35.67
N LEU A 180 53.18 8.29 -35.50
CA LEU A 180 54.11 8.61 -36.58
C LEU A 180 54.71 7.36 -37.21
N GLN A 181 55.18 6.40 -36.40
CA GLN A 181 55.68 5.11 -36.87
C GLN A 181 54.61 4.36 -37.66
N CYS A 182 53.36 4.36 -37.20
CA CYS A 182 52.24 3.72 -37.91
C CYS A 182 51.95 4.43 -39.25
N GLN A 183 51.98 5.77 -39.27
CA GLN A 183 51.80 6.55 -40.49
C GLN A 183 52.93 6.33 -41.49
N ASP A 184 54.19 6.23 -41.04
CA ASP A 184 55.30 5.97 -41.93
C ASP A 184 55.19 4.56 -42.54
N VAL A 185 54.90 3.52 -41.76
CA VAL A 185 54.63 2.16 -42.25
C VAL A 185 53.53 2.15 -43.32
N SER A 186 52.48 2.97 -43.14
CA SER A 186 51.40 3.09 -44.13
C SER A 186 51.83 3.77 -45.44
N LYS A 187 52.77 4.73 -45.38
CA LYS A 187 53.33 5.37 -46.58
C LYS A 187 54.22 4.42 -47.39
N TRP A 188 54.89 3.47 -46.72
CA TRP A 188 55.71 2.44 -47.38
C TRP A 188 54.88 1.36 -48.10
N GLN A 189 53.63 1.12 -47.69
CA GLN A 189 52.72 0.16 -48.33
C GLN A 189 51.71 0.88 -49.25
N ASN A 190 51.98 0.90 -50.56
CA ASN A 190 51.20 1.61 -51.59
C ASN A 190 49.64 1.64 -51.42
N GLN A 191 49.11 2.86 -51.31
CA GLN A 191 47.90 3.48 -51.90
C GLN A 191 46.52 2.78 -51.98
N TYR A 192 46.31 1.55 -51.48
CA TYR A 192 45.01 0.86 -51.63
C TYR A 192 44.30 0.45 -50.34
N VAL A 193 44.73 0.90 -49.15
CA VAL A 193 44.19 0.35 -47.90
C VAL A 193 43.95 1.38 -46.79
N PHE A 194 43.16 2.42 -47.06
CA PHE A 194 42.80 3.43 -46.04
C PHE A 194 41.97 2.87 -44.87
N GLU A 195 41.13 1.85 -45.09
CA GLU A 195 40.32 1.26 -44.02
C GLU A 195 41.14 0.39 -43.04
N VAL A 196 42.22 -0.26 -43.50
CA VAL A 196 43.07 -1.11 -42.62
C VAL A 196 44.08 -0.26 -41.83
N THR A 197 44.43 0.93 -42.30
CA THR A 197 45.36 1.83 -41.60
C THR A 197 44.77 2.43 -40.31
N GLU A 198 43.47 2.73 -40.27
CA GLU A 198 42.84 3.25 -39.04
C GLU A 198 42.72 2.16 -37.96
N GLU A 199 42.27 0.96 -38.35
CA GLU A 199 42.23 -0.18 -37.43
C GLU A 199 43.61 -0.52 -36.89
N TYR A 200 44.66 -0.42 -37.71
CA TYR A 200 46.04 -0.61 -37.30
C TYR A 200 46.51 0.44 -36.28
N ILE A 201 46.19 1.73 -36.50
CA ILE A 201 46.50 2.80 -35.56
C ILE A 201 45.74 2.62 -34.23
N TRP A 202 44.46 2.21 -34.27
CA TRP A 202 43.66 1.97 -33.06
C TRP A 202 44.16 0.81 -32.21
N GLN A 203 44.74 -0.23 -32.82
CA GLN A 203 45.32 -1.35 -32.08
C GLN A 203 46.61 -0.96 -31.35
N LYS A 204 47.32 0.08 -31.80
CA LYS A 204 48.64 0.48 -31.29
C LYS A 204 48.62 1.73 -30.42
N SER A 205 47.84 2.74 -30.81
CA SER A 205 47.71 4.01 -30.09
C SER A 205 46.45 4.06 -29.25
N THR A 206 46.64 4.19 -27.93
CA THR A 206 45.54 4.38 -26.98
C THR A 206 44.88 5.74 -27.15
N LEU A 207 45.64 6.77 -27.53
CA LEU A 207 45.12 8.12 -27.78
C LEU A 207 44.17 8.13 -28.99
N ALA A 208 44.58 7.56 -30.12
CA ALA A 208 43.76 7.50 -31.34
C ALA A 208 42.49 6.66 -31.15
N PHE A 209 42.59 5.52 -30.45
CA PHE A 209 41.42 4.71 -30.08
C PHE A 209 40.47 5.47 -29.16
N THR A 210 40.99 6.23 -28.20
CA THR A 210 40.16 7.03 -27.30
C THR A 210 39.44 8.15 -28.05
N LEU A 211 40.15 8.92 -28.90
CA LEU A 211 39.55 10.01 -29.67
C LEU A 211 38.48 9.50 -30.68
N SER A 212 38.73 8.39 -31.36
CA SER A 212 37.73 7.80 -32.25
C SER A 212 36.50 7.30 -31.48
N ASN A 213 36.69 6.63 -30.34
CA ASN A 213 35.58 6.22 -29.47
C ASN A 213 34.76 7.41 -28.98
N ILE A 214 35.40 8.52 -28.59
CA ILE A 214 34.68 9.75 -28.22
C ILE A 214 33.77 10.20 -29.34
N PHE A 215 34.29 10.28 -30.56
CA PHE A 215 33.52 10.72 -31.71
C PHE A 215 32.35 9.77 -31.98
N VAL A 216 32.60 8.45 -31.98
CA VAL A 216 31.58 7.43 -32.22
C VAL A 216 30.52 7.42 -31.13
N GLU A 217 30.90 7.53 -29.86
CA GLU A 217 29.97 7.55 -28.73
C GLU A 217 29.16 8.85 -28.68
N LEU A 218 29.75 10.02 -28.96
CA LEU A 218 29.00 11.27 -29.12
C LEU A 218 28.01 11.18 -30.28
N THR A 219 28.42 10.56 -31.40
CA THR A 219 27.58 10.43 -32.59
C THR A 219 26.43 9.46 -32.38
N LYS A 220 26.69 8.36 -31.67
CA LYS A 220 25.67 7.36 -31.35
C LYS A 220 24.79 7.85 -30.21
N TYR A 221 25.35 8.09 -29.03
CA TYR A 221 24.61 8.28 -27.77
C TYR A 221 24.39 9.74 -27.36
N GLY A 222 25.11 10.70 -27.95
CA GLY A 222 25.07 12.11 -27.50
C GLY A 222 25.66 12.34 -26.11
N CYS A 223 26.31 11.32 -25.54
CA CYS A 223 27.07 11.38 -24.31
C CYS A 223 28.24 10.41 -24.35
N THR A 224 29.34 10.75 -23.69
CA THR A 224 30.54 9.91 -23.55
C THR A 224 31.01 9.97 -22.12
N SER A 225 31.46 8.85 -21.58
CA SER A 225 32.15 8.80 -20.30
C SER A 225 33.48 8.10 -20.52
N LEU A 226 34.56 8.87 -20.59
CA LEU A 226 35.89 8.32 -20.80
C LEU A 226 36.59 8.20 -19.47
N ARG A 227 37.31 7.10 -19.28
CA ARG A 227 38.29 6.98 -18.21
C ARG A 227 39.68 7.13 -18.82
N PHE A 228 40.27 8.31 -18.72
CA PHE A 228 41.64 8.54 -19.21
C PHE A 228 42.63 7.85 -18.24
N ASN A 229 43.38 6.86 -18.75
CA ASN A 229 44.43 6.10 -18.05
C ASN A 229 44.06 5.55 -16.66
N GLY A 230 42.79 5.34 -16.36
CA GLY A 230 42.32 4.74 -15.11
C GLY A 230 42.06 5.70 -13.95
N TRP A 231 42.36 7.00 -14.08
CA TRP A 231 42.28 7.95 -12.95
C TRP A 231 41.40 9.19 -13.19
N LEU A 232 41.16 9.60 -14.44
CA LEU A 232 40.38 10.80 -14.75
C LEU A 232 39.15 10.44 -15.60
N ASP A 233 37.95 10.45 -15.01
CA ASP A 233 36.72 10.30 -15.81
C ASP A 233 36.33 11.66 -16.42
N ILE A 234 36.52 11.80 -17.73
CA ILE A 234 36.08 12.96 -18.50
C ILE A 234 34.84 12.54 -19.27
N GLY A 235 33.68 13.03 -18.83
CA GLY A 235 32.43 12.82 -19.53
C GLY A 235 31.88 14.09 -20.18
N CYS A 236 31.25 13.91 -21.34
CA CYS A 236 30.46 14.92 -22.03
C CYS A 236 29.02 14.43 -22.14
N GLN A 237 28.07 15.33 -21.94
CA GLN A 237 26.71 15.13 -22.41
C GLN A 237 26.31 16.35 -23.21
N LEU A 238 25.82 16.13 -24.43
CA LEU A 238 25.23 17.19 -25.24
C LEU A 238 23.90 17.56 -24.57
N LEU A 239 23.91 18.68 -23.83
CA LEU A 239 22.75 19.27 -23.17
C LEU A 239 21.72 19.69 -24.22
N GLU A 240 20.93 18.70 -24.68
CA GLU A 240 19.63 18.77 -25.36
C GLU A 240 19.19 17.38 -25.90
N SER A 241 20.08 16.38 -25.96
CA SER A 241 19.80 15.06 -26.58
C SER A 241 18.81 14.16 -25.84
N SER A 242 18.73 14.20 -24.50
CA SER A 242 17.84 13.30 -23.73
C SER A 242 16.80 14.00 -22.85
N THR A 243 16.98 15.29 -22.56
CA THR A 243 16.10 16.04 -21.67
C THR A 243 15.12 16.97 -22.39
N VAL A 244 15.35 17.37 -23.66
CA VAL A 244 14.58 18.46 -24.29
C VAL A 244 14.12 18.20 -25.75
N THR A 245 14.21 16.97 -26.29
CA THR A 245 13.55 16.68 -27.60
C THR A 245 12.07 16.33 -27.43
N THR A 246 11.28 17.30 -26.96
CA THR A 246 9.89 17.51 -27.39
C THR A 246 9.78 19.00 -27.69
N LYS A 247 9.18 19.37 -28.83
CA LYS A 247 9.04 20.77 -29.31
C LYS A 247 8.35 21.73 -28.31
N GLN A 248 7.92 21.23 -27.16
CA GLN A 248 7.68 21.93 -25.91
C GLN A 248 8.09 20.99 -24.78
N PRO A 249 8.64 21.45 -23.65
CA PRO A 249 8.88 20.57 -22.51
C PRO A 249 7.53 19.99 -22.07
N MET A 250 7.33 18.67 -22.18
CA MET A 250 6.16 17.99 -21.59
C MET A 250 6.32 17.83 -20.06
N PHE A 251 6.87 18.86 -19.45
CA PHE A 251 6.87 19.12 -18.04
C PHE A 251 6.73 20.63 -17.92
N SER A 252 5.50 21.11 -17.72
CA SER A 252 5.32 22.31 -16.90
C SER A 252 5.60 21.91 -15.44
N LEU A 253 6.83 21.48 -15.15
CA LEU A 253 7.44 21.93 -13.92
C LEU A 253 7.64 23.42 -14.17
N HIS A 254 6.64 24.23 -13.82
CA HIS A 254 6.88 25.64 -13.53
C HIS A 254 8.16 25.64 -12.69
N THR A 255 9.17 26.38 -13.18
CA THR A 255 10.59 26.39 -12.79
C THR A 255 11.52 25.45 -13.56
N THR A 256 11.62 25.62 -14.88
CA THR A 256 12.99 25.79 -15.41
C THR A 256 13.35 27.25 -15.17
N LEU A 257 14.37 27.52 -14.36
CA LEU A 257 14.94 28.86 -14.34
C LEU A 257 15.44 29.16 -15.77
N SER A 258 15.52 30.44 -16.12
CA SER A 258 16.07 30.97 -17.39
C SER A 258 17.51 30.50 -17.72
N GLN A 259 18.09 29.63 -16.91
CA GLN A 259 19.44 29.07 -16.97
C GLN A 259 19.46 27.54 -17.17
N GLY A 260 18.32 26.86 -17.38
CA GLY A 260 18.30 25.42 -17.72
C GLY A 260 18.51 24.47 -16.53
N THR A 261 18.40 24.94 -15.29
CA THR A 261 18.43 24.08 -14.09
C THR A 261 17.07 23.45 -13.84
N ILE A 262 17.08 22.14 -13.56
CA ILE A 262 15.89 21.35 -13.21
C ILE A 262 15.56 21.63 -11.75
N LEU A 263 14.39 22.21 -11.46
CA LEU A 263 13.97 22.36 -10.06
C LEU A 263 13.55 20.99 -9.49
N ILE A 264 14.44 20.43 -8.69
CA ILE A 264 14.19 19.22 -7.92
C ILE A 264 13.57 19.64 -6.59
N LYS A 265 12.40 19.08 -6.27
CA LYS A 265 11.67 19.34 -5.02
C LYS A 265 11.66 18.10 -4.11
N PRO A 266 11.49 18.27 -2.79
CA PRO A 266 11.58 17.18 -1.80
C PRO A 266 10.58 16.03 -2.02
N TYR A 267 9.39 16.36 -2.52
CA TYR A 267 8.31 15.40 -2.74
C TYR A 267 8.40 14.67 -4.09
N HIS A 268 9.36 15.01 -4.96
CA HIS A 268 9.58 14.27 -6.19
C HIS A 268 10.14 12.88 -5.91
N ALA A 269 9.97 11.98 -6.86
CA ALA A 269 10.57 10.65 -6.91
C ALA A 269 11.47 10.55 -8.15
N MET A 270 12.24 9.47 -8.24
CA MET A 270 13.21 9.29 -9.32
C MET A 270 13.10 7.88 -9.91
N ILE A 271 13.14 7.78 -11.25
CA ILE A 271 13.24 6.52 -11.99
C ILE A 271 14.62 6.41 -12.60
N LEU A 272 15.30 5.30 -12.35
CA LEU A 272 16.57 4.96 -13.02
C LEU A 272 16.27 4.42 -14.43
N LEU A 273 16.99 4.93 -15.43
CA LEU A 273 16.87 4.48 -16.82
C LEU A 273 17.62 3.17 -17.05
N GLU A 274 18.69 2.93 -16.31
CA GLU A 274 19.46 1.70 -16.34
C GLU A 274 19.28 0.92 -15.02
N ARG A 275 19.72 -0.35 -14.99
CA ARG A 275 19.71 -1.11 -13.75
C ARG A 275 20.72 -0.50 -12.79
N SER A 276 20.39 -0.48 -11.50
CA SER A 276 21.28 0.07 -10.45
C SER A 276 22.73 -0.43 -10.55
N ARG A 277 22.92 -1.73 -10.83
CA ARG A 277 24.24 -2.36 -11.01
C ARG A 277 25.06 -1.78 -12.17
N THR A 278 24.44 -1.59 -13.34
CA THR A 278 25.17 -1.05 -14.52
C THR A 278 25.57 0.40 -14.32
N VAL A 279 24.74 1.16 -13.59
CA VAL A 279 25.09 2.53 -13.20
C VAL A 279 26.28 2.53 -12.23
N THR A 280 26.30 1.63 -11.24
CA THR A 280 27.42 1.54 -10.28
C THR A 280 28.71 1.03 -10.90
N ASP A 281 28.65 0.13 -11.88
CA ASP A 281 29.84 -0.42 -12.56
C ASP A 281 30.54 0.65 -13.43
N ASN A 282 29.75 1.57 -13.99
CA ASN A 282 30.25 2.70 -14.78
C ASN A 282 30.70 3.88 -13.90
N MET A 283 30.38 3.88 -12.60
CA MET A 283 30.84 4.90 -11.66
C MET A 283 32.27 4.59 -11.18
N PHE A 284 32.97 5.62 -10.68
CA PHE A 284 34.31 5.46 -10.11
C PHE A 284 34.39 4.30 -9.09
N PRO A 285 35.51 3.56 -9.03
CA PRO A 285 35.77 2.61 -7.94
C PRO A 285 35.65 3.25 -6.55
N ASN A 286 35.92 4.56 -6.47
CA ASN A 286 35.82 5.41 -5.28
C ASN A 286 34.52 6.22 -5.19
N ALA A 287 33.50 5.93 -6.00
CA ALA A 287 32.18 6.56 -5.83
C ALA A 287 31.70 6.29 -4.40
N ALA A 288 31.51 7.37 -3.65
CA ALA A 288 31.24 7.35 -2.21
C ALA A 288 30.17 6.29 -1.89
N GLY A 289 30.39 5.48 -0.84
CA GLY A 289 29.43 4.44 -0.43
C GLY A 289 27.99 4.95 -0.32
N ALA A 290 27.82 6.23 0.03
CA ALA A 290 26.55 6.94 0.03
C ALA A 290 25.80 6.92 -1.31
N MET A 291 26.46 7.10 -2.46
CA MET A 291 25.82 7.02 -3.78
C MET A 291 25.39 5.59 -4.11
N ARG A 292 26.17 4.58 -3.72
CA ARG A 292 25.80 3.17 -3.93
C ARG A 292 24.58 2.80 -3.10
N HIS A 293 24.54 3.20 -1.83
CA HIS A 293 23.38 3.01 -0.97
C HIS A 293 22.15 3.77 -1.50
N PHE A 294 22.34 5.00 -1.98
CA PHE A 294 21.29 5.77 -2.64
C PHE A 294 20.70 5.02 -3.84
N LEU A 295 21.54 4.56 -4.77
CA LEU A 295 21.10 3.81 -5.96
C LEU A 295 20.44 2.46 -5.66
N GLN A 296 20.66 1.88 -4.49
CA GLN A 296 19.99 0.65 -4.05
C GLN A 296 18.57 0.90 -3.52
N ILE A 297 18.32 2.07 -2.93
CA ILE A 297 17.05 2.41 -2.26
C ILE A 297 16.12 3.20 -3.18
N VAL A 298 16.65 3.92 -4.17
CA VAL A 298 15.87 4.71 -5.12
C VAL A 298 14.73 3.88 -5.74
N SER A 299 13.51 4.39 -5.59
CA SER A 299 12.30 3.78 -6.11
C SER A 299 11.30 4.85 -6.52
N PRO A 300 10.56 4.67 -7.64
CA PRO A 300 9.51 5.60 -8.06
C PRO A 300 8.29 5.63 -7.11
N LEU A 301 8.25 4.74 -6.13
CA LEU A 301 7.18 4.69 -5.12
C LEU A 301 7.47 5.60 -3.92
N LYS A 302 8.72 6.02 -3.72
CA LYS A 302 9.16 6.83 -2.58
C LYS A 302 9.58 8.21 -3.07
N ASN A 303 9.26 9.26 -2.30
CA ASN A 303 9.80 10.59 -2.57
C ASN A 303 11.24 10.74 -2.05
N LEU A 304 11.95 11.75 -2.55
CA LEU A 304 13.35 12.01 -2.20
C LEU A 304 13.54 12.30 -0.70
N GLN A 305 12.57 12.96 -0.06
CA GLN A 305 12.60 13.19 1.38
C GLN A 305 12.57 11.88 2.19
N ALA A 306 11.69 10.93 1.84
CA ALA A 306 11.64 9.63 2.48
C ALA A 306 12.93 8.84 2.26
N ILE A 307 13.52 8.93 1.06
CA ILE A 307 14.82 8.32 0.75
C ILE A 307 15.93 8.94 1.62
N GLY A 308 15.93 10.26 1.79
CA GLY A 308 16.88 10.96 2.66
C GLY A 308 16.78 10.53 4.13
N GLN A 309 15.55 10.36 4.63
CA GLN A 309 15.30 9.85 5.99
C GLN A 309 15.77 8.41 6.17
N GLU A 310 15.54 7.54 5.19
CA GLU A 310 15.96 6.13 5.22
C GLU A 310 17.48 5.97 5.18
N LEU A 311 18.16 6.80 4.40
CA LEU A 311 19.63 6.84 4.32
C LEU A 311 20.30 7.65 5.44
N GLN A 312 19.51 8.36 6.26
CA GLN A 312 20.00 9.33 7.25
C GLN A 312 20.95 10.37 6.64
N MET A 313 20.60 10.86 5.44
CA MET A 313 21.37 11.85 4.70
C MET A 313 20.64 13.19 4.61
N GLU A 314 21.39 14.27 4.58
CA GLU A 314 20.84 15.60 4.34
C GLU A 314 20.21 15.72 2.94
N LEU A 315 19.06 16.37 2.85
CA LEU A 315 18.31 16.50 1.60
C LEU A 315 19.10 17.23 0.50
N SER A 316 19.98 18.16 0.88
CA SER A 316 20.89 18.87 -0.04
C SER A 316 21.81 17.90 -0.80
N LEU A 317 22.32 16.86 -0.12
CA LEU A 317 23.18 15.85 -0.73
C LEU A 317 22.38 14.89 -1.63
N ILE A 318 21.15 14.54 -1.22
CA ILE A 318 20.22 13.76 -2.06
C ILE A 318 19.89 14.52 -3.35
N PHE A 319 19.67 15.84 -3.26
CA PHE A 319 19.44 16.68 -4.44
C PHE A 319 20.66 16.73 -5.35
N ARG A 320 21.88 16.86 -4.81
CA ARG A 320 23.11 16.77 -5.62
C ARG A 320 23.25 15.43 -6.33
N PHE A 321 22.87 14.33 -5.67
CA PHE A 321 22.89 13.00 -6.30
C PHE A 321 21.86 12.87 -7.41
N ALA A 322 20.63 13.31 -7.16
CA ALA A 322 19.57 13.31 -8.17
C ALA A 322 19.94 14.22 -9.36
N GLU A 323 20.41 15.43 -9.10
CA GLU A 323 20.90 16.37 -10.11
C GLU A 323 22.01 15.76 -10.95
N HIS A 324 23.01 15.12 -10.32
CA HIS A 324 24.07 14.44 -11.04
C HIS A 324 23.54 13.31 -11.94
N LEU A 325 22.66 12.44 -11.45
CA LEU A 325 22.10 11.33 -12.24
C LEU A 325 21.22 11.80 -13.40
N VAL A 326 20.46 12.88 -13.19
CA VAL A 326 19.63 13.48 -14.24
C VAL A 326 20.51 14.22 -15.25
N TYR A 327 21.54 14.92 -14.79
CA TYR A 327 22.53 15.59 -15.63
C TYR A 327 23.18 14.61 -16.62
N TRP A 328 23.58 13.43 -16.15
CA TRP A 328 24.15 12.35 -16.96
C TRP A 328 23.13 11.50 -17.73
N GLY A 329 21.85 11.88 -17.71
CA GLY A 329 20.78 11.14 -18.39
C GLY A 329 20.65 9.69 -17.92
N LYS A 330 21.01 9.39 -16.67
CA LYS A 330 20.86 8.06 -16.05
C LYS A 330 19.56 7.91 -15.26
N ALA A 331 18.91 9.02 -14.94
CA ALA A 331 17.65 9.04 -14.21
C ALA A 331 16.70 10.12 -14.74
N ILE A 332 15.41 9.93 -14.48
CA ILE A 332 14.36 10.93 -14.71
C ILE A 332 13.64 11.25 -13.41
N MET A 333 13.26 12.52 -13.25
CA MET A 333 12.42 12.97 -12.13
C MET A 333 10.94 12.74 -12.46
N VAL A 334 10.22 12.18 -11.51
CA VAL A 334 8.77 11.93 -11.59
C VAL A 334 8.12 12.26 -10.24
N TYR A 335 6.80 12.19 -10.16
CA TYR A 335 6.10 12.21 -8.88
C TYR A 335 5.98 10.77 -8.35
N PRO A 336 5.99 10.58 -7.01
CA PRO A 336 5.87 9.26 -6.42
C PRO A 336 4.55 8.61 -6.83
N ILE A 337 4.61 7.36 -7.29
CA ILE A 337 3.45 6.63 -7.78
C ILE A 337 2.58 6.23 -6.58
N ALA A 338 1.45 6.92 -6.40
CA ALA A 338 0.46 6.63 -5.36
C ALA A 338 -0.87 6.16 -5.96
N GLN A 339 -1.68 5.45 -5.17
CA GLN A 339 -2.97 4.90 -5.61
C GLN A 339 -3.98 5.98 -6.06
N ASN A 340 -3.89 7.19 -5.51
CA ASN A 340 -4.78 8.31 -5.81
C ASN A 340 -4.30 9.18 -6.98
N ASN A 341 -3.15 8.84 -7.58
CA ASN A 341 -2.65 9.60 -8.73
C ASN A 341 -3.41 9.19 -9.99
N THR A 342 -3.67 10.17 -10.84
CA THR A 342 -4.37 9.98 -12.11
C THR A 342 -3.37 10.12 -13.25
N TYR A 343 -3.40 9.21 -14.22
CA TYR A 343 -2.49 9.22 -15.37
C TYR A 343 -3.28 9.23 -16.69
N ILE A 344 -2.67 9.83 -17.71
CA ILE A 344 -3.19 9.88 -19.08
C ILE A 344 -2.05 9.65 -20.09
N VAL A 345 -2.37 9.21 -21.30
CA VAL A 345 -1.40 9.14 -22.40
C VAL A 345 -0.83 10.52 -22.70
N SER A 346 0.50 10.56 -22.82
CA SER A 346 1.28 11.75 -23.17
C SER A 346 0.96 12.25 -24.59
N ARG A 347 0.75 13.56 -24.75
CA ARG A 347 0.46 14.15 -26.09
C ARG A 347 1.67 14.10 -27.04
N THR A 348 2.87 13.92 -26.51
CA THR A 348 4.12 13.82 -27.27
C THR A 348 4.63 12.38 -27.31
N ALA A 349 3.81 11.41 -26.93
CA ALA A 349 4.17 10.00 -27.03
C ALA A 349 4.43 9.65 -28.49
N ASP A 350 5.63 9.15 -28.76
CA ASP A 350 6.02 8.62 -30.07
C ASP A 350 5.48 7.19 -30.21
N LEU A 351 4.22 7.09 -30.64
CA LEU A 351 3.50 5.82 -30.81
C LEU A 351 3.90 5.05 -32.08
N ALA A 352 4.63 5.68 -33.01
CA ALA A 352 4.99 5.10 -34.29
C ALA A 352 6.23 4.17 -34.23
N ASN A 353 6.95 4.18 -33.10
CA ASN A 353 8.21 3.47 -32.97
C ASN A 353 8.02 1.95 -32.73
N GLU A 354 8.14 1.15 -33.79
CA GLU A 354 7.97 -0.32 -33.74
C GLU A 354 8.90 -1.03 -32.74
N HIS A 355 10.11 -0.51 -32.50
CA HIS A 355 11.04 -1.12 -31.56
C HIS A 355 10.54 -1.07 -30.11
N ILE A 356 9.81 0.00 -29.75
CA ILE A 356 9.25 0.18 -28.41
C ILE A 356 8.12 -0.84 -28.18
N HIS A 357 7.25 -1.03 -29.17
CA HIS A 357 6.19 -2.04 -29.14
C HIS A 357 6.77 -3.46 -28.99
N ASN A 358 7.76 -3.81 -29.82
CA ASN A 358 8.39 -5.14 -29.78
C ASN A 358 9.09 -5.43 -28.44
N ARG A 359 9.79 -4.44 -27.86
CA ARG A 359 10.43 -4.60 -26.55
C ARG A 359 9.41 -4.76 -25.42
N PHE A 360 8.33 -4.00 -25.48
CA PHE A 360 7.26 -4.11 -24.51
C PHE A 360 6.61 -5.50 -24.53
N ALA A 361 6.28 -5.99 -25.73
CA ALA A 361 5.70 -7.31 -25.94
C ALA A 361 6.64 -8.42 -25.45
N LEU A 362 7.94 -8.33 -25.73
CA LEU A 362 8.94 -9.28 -25.23
C LEU A 362 9.05 -9.30 -23.69
N GLN A 363 8.93 -8.14 -23.04
CA GLN A 363 9.10 -8.02 -21.59
C GLN A 363 7.85 -8.44 -20.79
N PHE A 364 6.67 -8.03 -21.23
CA PHE A 364 5.42 -8.20 -20.47
C PHE A 364 4.42 -9.16 -21.12
N ARG A 365 4.75 -9.75 -22.28
CA ARG A 365 3.89 -10.67 -23.04
C ARG A 365 2.49 -10.09 -23.33
N THR A 366 2.41 -8.77 -23.45
CA THR A 366 1.19 -8.01 -23.68
C THR A 366 1.46 -6.92 -24.71
N GLU A 367 0.44 -6.54 -25.46
CA GLU A 367 0.55 -5.50 -26.48
C GLU A 367 0.49 -4.11 -25.84
N LEU A 368 1.43 -3.25 -26.22
CA LEU A 368 1.53 -1.88 -25.68
C LEU A 368 0.27 -1.07 -25.98
N VAL A 369 -0.31 -1.25 -27.17
CA VAL A 369 -1.52 -0.54 -27.62
C VAL A 369 -2.72 -0.83 -26.72
N VAL A 370 -2.89 -2.09 -26.29
CA VAL A 370 -3.99 -2.51 -25.41
C VAL A 370 -3.89 -1.87 -24.03
N ILE A 371 -2.67 -1.67 -23.53
CA ILE A 371 -2.45 -1.04 -22.24
C ILE A 371 -2.62 0.47 -22.36
N LEU A 372 -2.08 1.10 -23.41
CA LEU A 372 -2.26 2.53 -23.64
C LEU A 372 -3.72 2.91 -23.87
N SER A 373 -4.54 2.04 -24.47
CA SER A 373 -5.98 2.30 -24.59
C SER A 373 -6.68 2.42 -23.25
N LYS A 374 -6.19 1.76 -22.19
CA LYS A 374 -6.73 1.92 -20.82
C LYS A 374 -6.45 3.32 -20.26
N PHE A 375 -5.36 3.98 -20.67
CA PHE A 375 -4.95 5.32 -20.23
C PHE A 375 -5.44 6.45 -21.16
N ASN A 376 -6.26 6.15 -22.16
CA ASN A 376 -6.80 7.16 -23.08
C ASN A 376 -7.70 8.17 -22.35
N SER A 377 -8.42 7.71 -21.32
CA SER A 377 -9.13 8.57 -20.37
C SER A 377 -8.32 8.70 -19.07
N PRO A 378 -8.46 9.81 -18.31
CA PRO A 378 -7.85 9.96 -16.99
C PRO A 378 -8.16 8.75 -16.10
N LEU A 379 -7.14 7.93 -15.81
CA LEU A 379 -7.29 6.70 -15.05
C LEU A 379 -6.62 6.82 -13.68
N ILE A 380 -7.36 6.56 -12.62
CA ILE A 380 -6.83 6.51 -11.25
C ILE A 380 -6.12 5.17 -11.05
N ILE A 381 -4.90 5.20 -10.50
CA ILE A 381 -4.09 3.98 -10.30
C ILE A 381 -4.82 2.92 -9.46
N ARG A 382 -5.56 3.34 -8.42
CA ARG A 382 -6.37 2.42 -7.61
C ARG A 382 -7.26 1.52 -8.47
N ASP A 383 -7.90 2.09 -9.48
CA ASP A 383 -8.86 1.39 -10.33
C ASP A 383 -8.13 0.49 -11.34
N TYR A 384 -6.97 0.92 -11.84
CA TYR A 384 -6.08 0.09 -12.67
C TYR A 384 -5.55 -1.14 -11.92
N LEU A 385 -5.27 -1.01 -10.63
CA LEU A 385 -4.76 -2.08 -9.76
C LEU A 385 -5.85 -3.04 -9.27
N LEU A 386 -7.13 -2.78 -9.57
CA LEU A 386 -8.20 -3.73 -9.27
C LEU A 386 -8.00 -4.99 -10.13
N PRO A 387 -8.10 -6.19 -9.53
CA PRO A 387 -8.10 -7.43 -10.29
C PRO A 387 -9.38 -7.51 -11.12
N GLU A 388 -9.25 -7.69 -12.44
CA GLU A 388 -10.41 -7.85 -13.33
C GLU A 388 -11.12 -9.19 -13.06
N ASP A 389 -10.41 -10.18 -12.52
CA ASP A 389 -10.93 -11.45 -12.02
C ASP A 389 -10.30 -11.78 -10.66
N GLY A 390 -11.12 -12.16 -9.69
CA GLY A 390 -10.65 -12.56 -8.36
C GLY A 390 -9.53 -13.60 -8.44
N PHE A 391 -8.45 -13.36 -7.68
CA PHE A 391 -7.23 -14.16 -7.53
C PHE A 391 -6.09 -13.96 -8.56
N LYS A 392 -5.09 -13.14 -8.17
CA LYS A 392 -3.64 -13.44 -8.11
C LYS A 392 -2.88 -12.21 -7.58
N LYS A 393 -2.11 -12.35 -6.50
CA LYS A 393 -1.28 -11.25 -5.96
C LYS A 393 -0.19 -10.78 -6.95
N ASP A 394 0.25 -11.67 -7.85
CA ASP A 394 1.32 -11.41 -8.82
C ASP A 394 0.93 -10.41 -9.93
N ASP A 395 -0.37 -10.21 -10.20
CA ASP A 395 -0.83 -9.27 -11.22
C ASP A 395 -0.54 -7.82 -10.85
N LYS A 396 -0.61 -7.47 -9.55
CA LYS A 396 -0.37 -6.10 -9.08
C LYS A 396 1.08 -5.64 -9.29
N VAL A 397 2.04 -6.53 -9.03
CA VAL A 397 3.48 -6.21 -9.21
C VAL A 397 3.79 -5.98 -10.68
N THR A 398 3.24 -6.82 -11.56
CA THR A 398 3.38 -6.69 -13.02
C THR A 398 2.75 -5.39 -13.53
N LYS A 399 1.54 -5.05 -13.07
CA LYS A 399 0.85 -3.78 -13.38
C LYS A 399 1.66 -2.55 -12.94
N VAL A 400 2.23 -2.57 -11.74
CA VAL A 400 3.12 -1.48 -11.27
C VAL A 400 4.39 -1.42 -12.12
N ALA A 401 4.99 -2.55 -12.49
CA ALA A 401 6.16 -2.58 -13.36
C ALA A 401 5.85 -2.03 -14.78
N ILE A 402 4.66 -2.30 -15.32
CA ILE A 402 4.16 -1.72 -16.56
C ILE A 402 4.02 -0.21 -16.42
N LEU A 403 3.40 0.30 -15.34
CA LEU A 403 3.28 1.74 -15.08
C LEU A 403 4.65 2.43 -15.04
N VAL A 404 5.61 1.85 -14.30
CA VAL A 404 6.99 2.38 -14.23
C VAL A 404 7.64 2.36 -15.61
N TRP A 405 7.42 1.32 -16.41
CA TRP A 405 7.94 1.23 -17.77
C TRP A 405 7.34 2.29 -18.70
N LEU A 406 6.03 2.52 -18.64
CA LEU A 406 5.35 3.55 -19.43
C LEU A 406 5.85 4.96 -19.07
N LEU A 407 6.07 5.23 -17.78
CA LEU A 407 6.64 6.49 -17.30
C LEU A 407 8.10 6.65 -17.74
N LYS A 408 8.90 5.58 -17.64
CA LYS A 408 10.29 5.53 -18.09
C LYS A 408 10.42 5.92 -19.57
N HIS A 409 9.48 5.45 -20.41
CA HIS A 409 9.45 5.76 -21.84
C HIS A 409 8.63 7.02 -22.19
N ARG A 410 8.17 7.80 -21.19
CA ARG A 410 7.38 9.04 -21.34
C ARG A 410 6.09 8.87 -22.17
N LEU A 411 5.49 7.68 -22.13
CA LEU A 411 4.25 7.37 -22.86
C LEU A 411 3.01 7.82 -22.09
N ILE A 412 3.09 7.92 -20.76
CA ILE A 412 2.04 8.43 -19.89
C ILE A 412 2.57 9.59 -19.03
N VAL A 413 1.67 10.48 -18.62
CA VAL A 413 1.95 11.61 -17.72
C VAL A 413 0.96 11.63 -16.57
N GLN A 414 1.41 12.09 -15.41
CA GLN A 414 0.54 12.30 -14.25
C GLN A 414 -0.27 13.59 -14.44
N LEU A 415 -1.57 13.52 -14.14
CA LEU A 415 -2.43 14.69 -14.03
C LEU A 415 -2.38 15.25 -12.61
N HIS A 416 -2.15 16.56 -12.52
CA HIS A 416 -2.16 17.30 -11.26
C HIS A 416 -3.42 18.16 -11.16
N THR A 417 -3.90 18.34 -9.93
CA THR A 417 -5.00 19.23 -9.61
C THR A 417 -4.44 20.59 -9.24
N TYR A 418 -4.90 21.64 -9.90
CA TYR A 418 -4.58 23.03 -9.61
C TYR A 418 -5.83 23.69 -9.05
N VAL A 419 -5.66 24.54 -8.03
CA VAL A 419 -6.77 25.25 -7.40
C VAL A 419 -6.57 26.73 -7.66
N TYR A 420 -7.57 27.34 -8.28
CA TYR A 420 -7.63 28.78 -8.52
C TYR A 420 -8.79 29.35 -7.71
N LEU A 421 -8.50 30.35 -6.88
CA LEU A 421 -9.54 31.03 -6.13
C LEU A 421 -10.24 32.05 -7.04
N ASN A 422 -11.48 31.76 -7.42
CA ASN A 422 -12.33 32.72 -8.10
C ASN A 422 -13.11 33.56 -7.07
N VAL A 423 -12.88 34.87 -7.06
CA VAL A 423 -13.48 35.82 -6.12
C VAL A 423 -14.62 36.64 -6.76
N ASP A 424 -14.82 36.52 -8.08
CA ASP A 424 -15.71 37.41 -8.84
C ASP A 424 -17.21 37.18 -8.58
N TRP A 425 -17.58 36.05 -7.99
CA TRP A 425 -18.98 35.67 -7.73
C TRP A 425 -19.53 36.17 -6.39
N ILE A 426 -18.70 36.75 -5.52
CA ILE A 426 -19.10 37.07 -4.16
C ILE A 426 -19.98 38.34 -4.14
N PRO A 427 -21.21 38.28 -3.57
CA PRO A 427 -22.11 39.43 -3.55
C PRO A 427 -21.53 40.60 -2.75
N GLN A 428 -21.64 41.81 -3.30
CA GLN A 428 -21.31 43.04 -2.56
C GLN A 428 -22.47 43.40 -1.62
N GLU A 429 -22.47 42.85 -0.41
CA GLU A 429 -23.36 43.27 0.68
C GLU A 429 -22.63 44.22 1.65
N ASN A 430 -23.33 45.23 2.17
CA ASN A 430 -22.83 46.06 3.27
C ASN A 430 -22.92 45.25 4.57
N LEU A 431 -21.77 44.81 5.08
CA LEU A 431 -21.63 43.92 6.22
C LEU A 431 -20.92 44.62 7.38
N ASP A 432 -21.33 44.35 8.62
CA ASP A 432 -20.80 44.98 9.84
C ASP A 432 -19.31 44.66 10.05
N GLU A 433 -18.47 45.69 10.22
CA GLU A 433 -17.00 45.56 10.36
C GLU A 433 -16.54 45.01 11.72
N SER A 434 -17.43 44.94 12.72
CA SER A 434 -17.07 44.50 14.07
C SER A 434 -16.56 43.05 14.14
N VAL A 435 -16.84 42.24 13.11
CA VAL A 435 -16.50 40.81 13.06
C VAL A 435 -15.02 40.55 12.71
N LEU A 436 -14.31 41.53 12.13
CA LEU A 436 -12.87 41.43 11.86
C LEU A 436 -12.01 41.45 13.13
N ASN A 437 -12.56 41.97 14.25
CA ASN A 437 -11.86 42.04 15.53
C ASN A 437 -11.67 40.68 16.21
N ASP A 438 -12.43 39.66 15.78
CA ASP A 438 -12.35 38.29 16.31
C ASP A 438 -11.18 37.49 15.72
N LEU A 439 -10.54 37.98 14.65
CA LEU A 439 -9.40 37.34 13.97
C LEU A 439 -8.07 37.99 14.35
N SER A 440 -6.97 37.23 14.31
CA SER A 440 -5.64 37.79 14.53
C SER A 440 -5.24 38.76 13.41
N GLN A 441 -4.51 39.83 13.74
CA GLN A 441 -4.09 40.84 12.77
C GLN A 441 -3.24 40.27 11.63
N GLU A 442 -2.47 39.20 11.87
CA GLU A 442 -1.67 38.48 10.86
C GLU A 442 -2.53 37.71 9.86
N THR A 443 -3.62 37.09 10.32
CA THR A 443 -4.57 36.37 9.45
C THR A 443 -5.31 37.37 8.55
N VAL A 444 -5.74 38.50 9.11
CA VAL A 444 -6.45 39.55 8.37
C VAL A 444 -5.57 40.20 7.31
N SER A 445 -4.31 40.52 7.63
CA SER A 445 -3.37 41.11 6.67
C SER A 445 -3.04 40.16 5.52
N SER A 446 -2.84 38.87 5.83
CA SER A 446 -2.59 37.84 4.83
C SER A 446 -3.77 37.66 3.86
N LEU A 447 -5.01 37.67 4.36
CA LEU A 447 -6.21 37.56 3.53
C LEU A 447 -6.43 38.79 2.66
N LEU A 448 -6.21 39.99 3.19
CA LEU A 448 -6.39 41.26 2.47
C LEU A 448 -5.44 41.44 1.29
N ASN A 449 -4.29 40.75 1.30
CA ASN A 449 -3.34 40.79 0.19
C ASN A 449 -3.86 40.05 -1.06
N PHE A 450 -4.78 39.09 -0.89
CA PHE A 450 -5.22 38.21 -1.97
C PHE A 450 -6.74 38.24 -2.23
N ILE A 451 -7.56 38.64 -1.25
CA ILE A 451 -9.02 38.72 -1.36
C ILE A 451 -9.51 40.14 -1.01
N PRO A 452 -10.47 40.70 -1.75
CA PRO A 452 -11.08 41.98 -1.43
C PRO A 452 -11.87 41.95 -0.11
N ARG A 453 -11.89 43.09 0.60
CA ARG A 453 -12.50 43.25 1.94
C ARG A 453 -13.92 42.70 2.07
N HIS A 454 -14.79 42.96 1.10
CA HIS A 454 -16.19 42.52 1.13
C HIS A 454 -16.32 40.99 1.12
N ALA A 455 -15.42 40.29 0.41
CA ALA A 455 -15.42 38.84 0.34
C ALA A 455 -14.99 38.20 1.66
N ILE A 456 -14.03 38.80 2.37
CA ILE A 456 -13.62 38.34 3.70
C ILE A 456 -14.79 38.47 4.69
N LEU A 457 -15.50 39.59 4.68
CA LEU A 457 -16.68 39.81 5.52
C LEU A 457 -17.80 38.80 5.23
N TYR A 458 -18.04 38.48 3.95
CA TYR A 458 -19.01 37.49 3.53
C TYR A 458 -18.65 36.07 4.04
N ILE A 459 -17.38 35.69 3.91
CA ILE A 459 -16.84 34.39 4.38
C ILE A 459 -16.99 34.25 5.89
N ILE A 460 -16.75 35.32 6.66
CA ILE A 460 -16.83 35.27 8.13
C ILE A 460 -18.30 35.25 8.61
N LYS A 461 -19.20 36.01 7.98
CA LYS A 461 -20.62 36.04 8.33
C LYS A 461 -21.31 34.70 8.08
N ASN A 462 -21.04 34.09 6.94
CA ASN A 462 -21.50 32.74 6.65
C ASN A 462 -20.62 31.77 7.43
N LYS A 463 -21.03 31.44 8.67
CA LYS A 463 -20.42 30.42 9.56
C LYS A 463 -20.30 29.00 8.95
N GLU A 464 -20.51 28.85 7.66
CA GLU A 464 -20.38 27.63 6.85
C GLU A 464 -18.95 27.39 6.34
N CYS A 465 -17.96 28.14 6.84
CA CYS A 465 -16.56 27.87 6.54
C CYS A 465 -16.06 26.63 7.28
N LYS A 466 -16.06 25.47 6.59
CA LYS A 466 -15.53 24.18 7.09
C LYS A 466 -14.02 24.22 7.37
N ILE A 467 -13.27 25.05 6.65
CA ILE A 467 -11.83 25.27 6.85
C ILE A 467 -11.67 26.45 7.80
N ARG A 468 -10.88 26.28 8.86
CA ARG A 468 -10.50 27.40 9.74
C ARG A 468 -9.90 28.53 8.92
N ILE A 469 -10.38 29.74 9.13
CA ILE A 469 -9.95 30.94 8.41
C ILE A 469 -8.42 31.13 8.51
N ASP A 470 -7.81 30.80 9.66
CA ASP A 470 -6.36 30.80 9.85
C ASP A 470 -5.63 29.83 8.90
N THR A 471 -6.22 28.66 8.63
CA THR A 471 -5.65 27.66 7.73
C THR A 471 -5.82 28.10 6.28
N PHE A 472 -6.96 28.68 5.94
CA PHE A 472 -7.22 29.25 4.62
C PHE A 472 -6.25 30.40 4.31
N ALA A 473 -6.00 31.30 5.28
CA ALA A 473 -5.03 32.39 5.14
C ALA A 473 -3.59 31.93 4.88
N LYS A 474 -3.22 30.72 5.30
CA LYS A 474 -1.91 30.12 4.99
C LYS A 474 -1.82 29.53 3.58
N ILE A 475 -2.95 29.02 3.07
CA ILE A 475 -3.01 28.35 1.77
C ILE A 475 -3.23 29.34 0.62
N ILE A 476 -3.88 30.48 0.89
CA ILE A 476 -4.37 31.43 -0.10
C ILE A 476 -3.32 31.89 -1.11
N SER A 477 -2.06 32.08 -0.68
CA SER A 477 -0.95 32.48 -1.56
C SER A 477 -0.61 31.45 -2.63
N PHE A 478 -1.06 30.21 -2.45
CA PHE A 478 -0.87 29.09 -3.38
C PHE A 478 -2.12 28.77 -4.20
N LEU A 479 -3.23 29.51 -4.04
CA LEU A 479 -4.48 29.33 -4.79
C LEU A 479 -4.53 30.19 -6.06
N ASP A 480 -3.39 30.34 -6.73
CA ASP A 480 -3.18 31.16 -7.92
C ASP A 480 -3.35 30.38 -9.24
N GLY A 481 -3.58 29.06 -9.17
CA GLY A 481 -3.65 28.18 -10.34
C GLY A 481 -2.28 27.75 -10.89
N GLU A 482 -1.18 28.28 -10.36
CA GLU A 482 0.19 27.94 -10.76
C GLU A 482 0.78 26.82 -9.88
N HIS A 483 0.33 26.74 -8.62
CA HIS A 483 0.72 25.70 -7.68
C HIS A 483 -0.20 24.49 -7.75
N HIS A 484 0.38 23.30 -7.92
CA HIS A 484 -0.39 22.05 -7.87
C HIS A 484 -0.69 21.65 -6.43
N LEU A 485 -1.71 20.81 -6.22
CA LEU A 485 -2.15 20.37 -4.89
C LEU A 485 -1.03 19.80 -4.00
N GLU A 486 -0.10 19.02 -4.57
CA GLU A 486 1.00 18.42 -3.80
C GLU A 486 2.02 19.49 -3.29
N ASP A 487 2.13 20.65 -3.95
CA ASP A 487 2.95 21.79 -3.48
C ASP A 487 2.29 22.40 -2.24
N ILE A 488 0.98 22.63 -2.34
CA ILE A 488 0.17 23.18 -1.25
C ILE A 488 0.25 22.28 -0.02
N MET A 489 0.09 20.97 -0.22
CA MET A 489 0.20 19.97 0.84
C MET A 489 1.56 19.99 1.51
N TYR A 490 2.64 20.05 0.71
CA TYR A 490 4.01 20.04 1.22
C TYR A 490 4.33 21.26 2.08
N TYR A 491 4.09 22.47 1.56
CA TYR A 491 4.45 23.71 2.27
C TYR A 491 3.58 23.97 3.51
N ASN A 492 2.35 23.46 3.53
CA ASN A 492 1.41 23.69 4.64
C ASN A 492 1.28 22.50 5.59
N GLY A 493 1.93 21.37 5.31
CA GLY A 493 1.80 20.14 6.11
C GLY A 493 0.38 19.55 6.10
N LEU A 494 -0.39 19.79 5.04
CA LEU A 494 -1.79 19.40 4.94
C LEU A 494 -1.95 18.06 4.23
N THR A 495 -2.96 17.30 4.61
CA THR A 495 -3.30 16.05 3.91
C THR A 495 -4.25 16.32 2.75
N ARG A 496 -4.17 15.46 1.72
CA ARG A 496 -5.05 15.52 0.55
C ARG A 496 -6.53 15.40 0.92
N ILE A 497 -6.82 14.61 1.95
CA ILE A 497 -8.16 14.44 2.53
C ILE A 497 -8.70 15.78 3.04
N PHE A 498 -7.91 16.52 3.82
CA PHE A 498 -8.31 17.80 4.37
C PHE A 498 -8.66 18.84 3.27
N LEU A 499 -7.98 18.77 2.12
CA LEU A 499 -8.19 19.70 1.00
C LEU A 499 -9.34 19.29 0.05
N ILE A 500 -9.70 17.99 -0.03
CA ILE A 500 -10.67 17.47 -1.02
C ILE A 500 -11.98 16.95 -0.38
N GLU A 501 -11.95 16.38 0.82
CA GLU A 501 -13.13 15.68 1.40
C GLU A 501 -14.22 16.59 1.97
N THR A 502 -14.03 17.91 1.99
CA THR A 502 -15.04 18.86 2.46
C THR A 502 -16.31 18.90 1.57
N GLU A 503 -16.22 18.50 0.30
CA GLU A 503 -17.37 18.36 -0.62
C GLU A 503 -18.11 17.01 -0.51
N LYS A 504 -17.39 15.89 -0.29
CA LYS A 504 -18.00 14.55 -0.31
C LYS A 504 -18.96 14.29 0.84
N MET A 505 -18.64 14.80 2.04
CA MET A 505 -19.52 14.63 3.21
C MET A 505 -20.87 15.32 3.06
N GLU A 506 -20.98 16.40 2.28
CA GLU A 506 -22.21 17.19 2.15
C GLU A 506 -23.23 16.54 1.20
N VAL A 507 -22.73 15.97 0.10
CA VAL A 507 -23.56 15.19 -0.83
C VAL A 507 -24.05 13.91 -0.16
N GLU A 508 -23.20 13.23 0.61
CA GLU A 508 -23.59 12.02 1.35
C GLU A 508 -24.55 12.33 2.49
N MET A 509 -24.33 13.38 3.28
CA MET A 509 -25.22 13.75 4.39
C MET A 509 -26.62 14.19 3.90
N SER A 510 -26.68 14.95 2.80
CA SER A 510 -27.95 15.35 2.16
C SER A 510 -28.70 14.15 1.58
N ARG A 511 -27.99 13.20 0.96
CA ARG A 511 -28.56 11.94 0.47
C ARG A 511 -29.10 11.08 1.61
N VAL A 512 -28.36 10.95 2.71
CA VAL A 512 -28.77 10.20 3.90
C VAL A 512 -30.04 10.80 4.50
N HIS A 513 -30.11 12.12 4.64
CA HIS A 513 -31.31 12.79 5.16
C HIS A 513 -32.54 12.58 4.26
N ALA A 514 -32.37 12.63 2.94
CA ALA A 514 -33.44 12.37 1.98
C ALA A 514 -33.95 10.91 2.06
N ILE A 515 -33.03 9.94 2.21
CA ILE A 515 -33.37 8.52 2.37
C ILE A 515 -34.10 8.29 3.70
N GLU A 516 -33.63 8.88 4.79
CA GLU A 516 -34.25 8.77 6.12
C GLU A 516 -35.69 9.32 6.12
N LYS A 517 -35.89 10.50 5.50
CA LYS A 517 -37.20 11.10 5.32
C LYS A 517 -38.14 10.18 4.55
N PHE A 518 -37.68 9.60 3.45
CA PHE A 518 -38.47 8.67 2.63
C PHE A 518 -38.86 7.38 3.39
N ILE A 519 -37.95 6.81 4.17
CA ILE A 519 -38.23 5.63 4.99
C ILE A 519 -39.30 5.94 6.05
N ASN A 520 -39.17 7.06 6.75
CA ASN A 520 -40.02 7.40 7.88
C ASN A 520 -41.41 7.90 7.44
N GLU A 521 -41.49 8.72 6.40
CA GLU A 521 -42.73 9.35 5.96
C GLU A 521 -43.56 8.49 5.01
N ARG A 522 -42.96 7.50 4.33
CA ARG A 522 -43.65 6.68 3.31
C ARG A 522 -43.61 5.18 3.59
N LEU A 523 -42.41 4.59 3.63
CA LEU A 523 -42.28 3.12 3.70
C LEU A 523 -42.77 2.52 5.03
N LYS A 524 -42.51 3.19 6.17
CA LYS A 524 -42.99 2.73 7.49
C LYS A 524 -44.52 2.82 7.65
N PRO A 525 -45.19 3.91 7.23
CA PRO A 525 -46.65 3.96 7.15
C PRO A 525 -47.24 2.89 6.23
N ASP A 526 -46.72 2.74 5.01
CA ASP A 526 -47.19 1.73 4.04
C ASP A 526 -47.07 0.31 4.62
N LEU A 527 -45.97 0.02 5.32
CA LEU A 527 -45.76 -1.27 5.97
C LEU A 527 -46.83 -1.54 7.04
N ARG A 528 -47.16 -0.54 7.88
CA ARG A 528 -48.20 -0.66 8.91
C ARG A 528 -49.57 -0.93 8.31
N GLU A 529 -49.94 -0.17 7.28
CA GLU A 529 -51.23 -0.35 6.60
C GLU A 529 -51.36 -1.77 6.01
N GLN A 530 -50.31 -2.28 5.37
CA GLN A 530 -50.32 -3.63 4.81
C GLN A 530 -50.34 -4.72 5.88
N GLN A 531 -49.68 -4.50 7.02
CA GLN A 531 -49.71 -5.40 8.17
C GLN A 531 -51.10 -5.45 8.82
N GLU A 532 -51.80 -4.32 8.95
CA GLU A 532 -53.18 -4.28 9.45
C GLU A 532 -54.14 -5.03 8.52
N LYS A 533 -54.00 -4.85 7.20
CA LYS A 533 -54.79 -5.62 6.22
C LYS A 533 -54.52 -7.12 6.32
N HIS A 534 -53.25 -7.52 6.50
CA HIS A 534 -52.90 -8.93 6.71
C HIS A 534 -53.49 -9.49 7.99
N GLN A 535 -53.47 -8.73 9.07
CA GLN A 535 -54.05 -9.15 10.35
C GLN A 535 -55.55 -9.40 10.23
N ARG A 536 -56.30 -8.52 9.55
CA ARG A 536 -57.74 -8.74 9.30
C ARG A 536 -58.01 -10.05 8.55
N ILE A 537 -57.20 -10.37 7.53
CA ILE A 537 -57.33 -11.64 6.78
C ILE A 537 -57.04 -12.85 7.70
N LEU A 538 -56.09 -12.75 8.63
CA LEU A 538 -55.81 -13.82 9.59
C LEU A 538 -56.94 -14.00 10.60
N ASP A 539 -57.54 -12.90 11.06
CA ASP A 539 -58.69 -12.93 11.95
C ASP A 539 -59.87 -13.63 11.25
N ASP A 540 -60.17 -13.27 10.00
CA ASP A 540 -61.19 -13.96 9.18
C ASP A 540 -60.89 -15.45 9.03
N ILE A 541 -59.65 -15.85 8.77
CA ILE A 541 -59.25 -17.27 8.67
C ILE A 541 -59.53 -17.99 9.99
N CYS A 542 -59.21 -17.38 11.13
CA CYS A 542 -59.47 -17.96 12.44
C CYS A 542 -60.98 -18.15 12.68
N GLU A 543 -61.80 -17.17 12.32
CA GLU A 543 -63.26 -17.25 12.44
C GLU A 543 -63.84 -18.40 11.60
N TYR A 544 -63.45 -18.52 10.33
CA TYR A 544 -63.90 -19.63 9.47
C TYR A 544 -63.41 -21.00 9.96
N GLN A 545 -62.20 -21.09 10.53
CA GLN A 545 -61.70 -22.33 11.13
C GLN A 545 -62.48 -22.73 12.37
N LEU A 546 -62.81 -21.77 13.24
CA LEU A 546 -63.62 -21.99 14.43
C LEU A 546 -65.05 -22.40 14.06
N LEU A 547 -65.61 -21.81 13.00
CA LEU A 547 -66.91 -22.18 12.44
C LEU A 547 -66.90 -23.65 11.97
N LEU A 548 -65.87 -24.07 11.24
CA LEU A 548 -65.72 -25.45 10.76
C LEU A 548 -65.60 -26.45 11.92
N GLN A 549 -64.81 -26.13 12.95
CA GLN A 549 -64.72 -26.94 14.17
C GLN A 549 -66.09 -27.04 14.87
N SER A 550 -66.84 -25.94 14.93
CA SER A 550 -68.17 -25.90 15.53
C SER A 550 -69.17 -26.75 14.74
N ILE A 551 -69.14 -26.70 13.40
CA ILE A 551 -69.97 -27.54 12.53
C ILE A 551 -69.63 -29.03 12.72
N ALA A 552 -68.35 -29.38 12.81
CA ALA A 552 -67.91 -30.76 13.04
C ALA A 552 -68.42 -31.32 14.38
N VAL A 553 -68.40 -30.51 15.44
CA VAL A 553 -68.98 -30.86 16.75
C VAL A 553 -70.50 -31.03 16.67
N ILE A 554 -71.19 -30.19 15.91
CA ILE A 554 -72.66 -30.32 15.71
C ILE A 554 -72.99 -31.59 14.93
N LYS A 555 -72.17 -31.96 13.92
CA LYS A 555 -72.34 -33.20 13.15
C LYS A 555 -72.15 -34.46 14.00
N SER A 556 -71.17 -34.47 14.91
CA SER A 556 -70.87 -35.64 15.76
C SER A 556 -71.94 -35.92 16.82
N LEU A 557 -72.76 -34.93 17.16
CA LEU A 557 -73.82 -35.04 18.15
C LEU A 557 -75.18 -35.48 17.57
N ARG A 558 -75.27 -35.79 16.26
CA ARG A 558 -76.54 -36.23 15.63
C ARG A 558 -77.00 -37.60 16.16
N PRO A 559 -78.33 -37.83 16.34
CA PRO A 559 -79.45 -36.94 15.99
C PRO A 559 -79.87 -36.00 17.14
N LEU A 560 -79.94 -34.69 16.86
CA LEU A 560 -80.39 -33.64 17.79
C LEU A 560 -81.69 -32.99 17.29
N LYS A 561 -82.73 -32.93 18.15
CA LYS A 561 -83.97 -32.18 17.87
C LYS A 561 -83.93 -30.71 18.28
N LYS A 562 -83.05 -30.32 19.22
CA LYS A 562 -82.84 -28.93 19.69
C LYS A 562 -81.41 -28.77 20.21
N LEU A 563 -80.76 -27.64 19.92
CA LEU A 563 -79.41 -27.33 20.39
C LEU A 563 -79.45 -26.13 21.33
N LYS A 564 -78.98 -26.30 22.57
CA LYS A 564 -78.81 -25.20 23.53
C LYS A 564 -77.36 -24.74 23.48
N MET A 565 -77.13 -23.46 23.19
CA MET A 565 -75.81 -22.85 23.14
C MET A 565 -75.76 -21.62 24.04
N LYS A 566 -74.56 -21.26 24.50
CA LYS A 566 -74.31 -20.01 25.22
C LYS A 566 -73.44 -19.13 24.35
N VAL A 567 -73.95 -17.95 23.99
CA VAL A 567 -73.23 -16.95 23.17
C VAL A 567 -72.69 -15.88 24.10
N ASN A 568 -71.40 -15.59 24.00
CA ASN A 568 -70.78 -14.49 24.74
C ASN A 568 -71.17 -13.16 24.09
N LEU A 569 -71.80 -12.26 24.86
CA LEU A 569 -72.17 -10.91 24.42
C LEU A 569 -71.11 -9.85 24.78
N GLY A 570 -69.98 -10.26 25.35
CA GLY A 570 -68.90 -9.39 25.83
C GLY A 570 -68.87 -9.27 27.36
N LEU A 571 -67.72 -8.84 27.91
CA LEU A 571 -67.49 -8.63 29.36
C LEU A 571 -67.86 -9.83 30.26
N GLY A 572 -67.85 -11.05 29.73
CA GLY A 572 -68.19 -12.26 30.49
C GLY A 572 -69.70 -12.50 30.66
N PHE A 573 -70.56 -11.77 29.95
CA PHE A 573 -72.00 -12.05 29.88
C PHE A 573 -72.31 -13.08 28.81
N PHE A 574 -73.06 -14.12 29.17
CA PHE A 574 -73.44 -15.19 28.27
C PHE A 574 -74.97 -15.24 28.12
N ALA A 575 -75.46 -15.12 26.88
CA ALA A 575 -76.86 -15.33 26.56
C ALA A 575 -77.08 -16.79 26.16
N GLN A 576 -78.08 -17.44 26.75
CA GLN A 576 -78.46 -18.80 26.38
C GLN A 576 -79.44 -18.77 25.20
N ALA A 577 -79.02 -19.30 24.06
CA ALA A 577 -79.84 -19.44 22.86
C ALA A 577 -80.26 -20.90 22.67
N VAL A 578 -81.48 -21.11 22.17
CA VAL A 578 -82.01 -22.42 21.83
C VAL A 578 -82.31 -22.43 20.33
N VAL A 579 -81.58 -23.26 19.58
CA VAL A 579 -81.76 -23.45 18.15
C VAL A 579 -82.74 -24.60 17.94
N ASN A 580 -83.85 -24.32 17.26
CA ASN A 580 -84.92 -25.28 17.01
C ASN A 580 -84.53 -26.29 15.92
N ASP A 581 -83.86 -25.85 14.85
CA ASP A 581 -83.40 -26.70 13.75
C ASP A 581 -81.87 -26.59 13.57
N PRO A 582 -81.08 -27.56 14.07
CA PRO A 582 -79.62 -27.51 13.99
C PRO A 582 -79.05 -28.01 12.65
N ASN A 583 -79.89 -28.28 11.66
CA ASN A 583 -79.48 -28.87 10.37
C ASN A 583 -79.10 -27.81 9.31
N HIS A 584 -79.48 -26.56 9.52
CA HIS A 584 -79.20 -25.44 8.63
C HIS A 584 -78.41 -24.35 9.36
N ILE A 585 -77.54 -23.66 8.61
CA ILE A 585 -76.73 -22.56 9.11
C ILE A 585 -76.76 -21.39 8.12
N PHE A 586 -76.81 -20.17 8.65
CA PHE A 586 -76.67 -18.96 7.85
C PHE A 586 -75.20 -18.55 7.77
N ILE A 587 -74.67 -18.44 6.56
CA ILE A 587 -73.30 -18.00 6.32
C ILE A 587 -73.35 -16.66 5.58
N ASP A 588 -72.55 -15.69 6.04
CA ASP A 588 -72.38 -14.41 5.36
C ASP A 588 -71.58 -14.63 4.06
N VAL A 589 -72.21 -14.43 2.90
CA VAL A 589 -71.56 -14.52 1.58
C VAL A 589 -70.93 -13.18 1.15
N GLY A 590 -71.05 -12.14 1.96
CA GLY A 590 -70.53 -10.79 1.72
C GLY A 590 -71.64 -9.76 1.48
N CYS A 591 -71.28 -8.47 1.55
CA CYS A 591 -72.20 -7.34 1.39
C CYS A 591 -73.40 -7.36 2.35
N GLY A 592 -73.25 -7.97 3.54
CA GLY A 592 -74.32 -8.08 4.53
C GLY A 592 -75.43 -9.07 4.14
N THR A 593 -75.17 -9.97 3.19
CA THR A 593 -76.13 -10.97 2.72
C THR A 593 -75.83 -12.32 3.34
N PHE A 594 -76.82 -12.89 4.03
CA PHE A 594 -76.71 -14.21 4.66
C PHE A 594 -77.52 -15.23 3.86
N VAL A 595 -76.90 -16.36 3.55
CA VAL A 595 -77.54 -17.46 2.81
C VAL A 595 -77.64 -18.68 3.71
N GLU A 596 -78.78 -19.36 3.66
CA GLU A 596 -79.04 -20.60 4.39
C GLU A 596 -78.41 -21.79 3.65
N PHE A 597 -77.58 -22.58 4.35
CA PHE A 597 -76.95 -23.78 3.83
C PHE A 597 -77.25 -24.98 4.73
N THR A 598 -77.29 -26.19 4.17
CA THR A 598 -77.17 -27.41 4.97
C THR A 598 -75.76 -27.52 5.56
N LEU A 599 -75.59 -28.26 6.66
CA LEU A 599 -74.25 -28.44 7.25
C LEU A 599 -73.21 -29.08 6.30
N ASP A 600 -73.65 -29.83 5.29
CA ASP A 600 -72.75 -30.46 4.30
C ASP A 600 -72.39 -29.49 3.17
N GLU A 601 -73.33 -28.67 2.71
CA GLU A 601 -73.05 -27.58 1.75
C GLU A 601 -72.17 -26.48 2.38
N ALA A 602 -72.40 -26.17 3.65
CA ALA A 602 -71.61 -25.22 4.43
C ALA A 602 -70.13 -25.60 4.48
N ASP A 603 -69.81 -26.88 4.68
CA ASP A 603 -68.41 -27.35 4.71
C ASP A 603 -67.70 -27.11 3.37
N VAL A 604 -68.38 -27.30 2.24
CA VAL A 604 -67.80 -27.07 0.91
C VAL A 604 -67.51 -25.58 0.71
N VAL A 605 -68.50 -24.73 0.99
CA VAL A 605 -68.39 -23.27 0.80
C VAL A 605 -67.32 -22.66 1.72
N ILE A 606 -67.27 -23.08 3.00
CA ILE A 606 -66.27 -22.60 3.96
C ILE A 606 -64.87 -23.03 3.54
N ASN A 607 -64.68 -24.29 3.11
CA ASN A 607 -63.37 -24.76 2.67
C ASN A 607 -62.85 -24.01 1.43
N GLU A 608 -63.70 -23.75 0.43
CA GLU A 608 -63.36 -22.93 -0.74
C GLU A 608 -62.98 -21.49 -0.34
N ARG A 609 -63.76 -20.87 0.55
CA ARG A 609 -63.47 -19.51 1.04
C ARG A 609 -62.17 -19.45 1.86
N LEU A 610 -61.89 -20.49 2.63
CA LEU A 610 -60.67 -20.62 3.43
C LEU A 610 -59.44 -20.85 2.55
N GLN A 611 -59.57 -21.53 1.41
CA GLN A 611 -58.52 -21.60 0.39
C GLN A 611 -58.24 -20.21 -0.22
N LEU A 612 -59.29 -19.47 -0.57
CA LEU A 612 -59.18 -18.11 -1.11
C LEU A 612 -58.48 -17.16 -0.12
N LEU A 613 -58.90 -17.15 1.15
CA LEU A 613 -58.29 -16.33 2.19
C LEU A 613 -56.83 -16.70 2.46
N LYS A 614 -56.48 -17.99 2.44
CA LYS A 614 -55.09 -18.46 2.52
C LYS A 614 -54.24 -17.96 1.33
N MET A 615 -54.80 -17.98 0.11
CA MET A 615 -54.13 -17.42 -1.07
C MET A 615 -53.92 -15.90 -0.95
N LEU A 616 -54.94 -15.15 -0.51
CA LEU A 616 -54.83 -13.71 -0.26
C LEU A 616 -53.80 -13.39 0.82
N SER A 617 -53.80 -14.15 1.92
CA SER A 617 -52.80 -14.02 2.99
C SER A 617 -51.38 -14.19 2.46
N LYS A 618 -51.14 -15.22 1.62
CA LYS A 618 -49.83 -15.44 0.98
C LYS A 618 -49.41 -14.29 0.08
N LYS A 619 -50.33 -13.73 -0.71
CA LYS A 619 -50.08 -12.57 -1.57
C LYS A 619 -49.74 -11.31 -0.75
N GLN A 620 -50.50 -11.06 0.32
CA GLN A 620 -50.25 -9.95 1.25
C GLN A 620 -48.87 -10.07 1.91
N LEU A 621 -48.49 -11.28 2.32
CA LEU A 621 -47.20 -11.57 2.94
C LEU A 621 -46.03 -11.28 2.00
N ALA A 622 -46.18 -11.57 0.71
CA ALA A 622 -45.17 -11.27 -0.31
C ALA A 622 -44.96 -9.75 -0.48
N VAL A 623 -46.04 -8.96 -0.46
CA VAL A 623 -45.98 -7.48 -0.51
C VAL A 623 -45.30 -6.93 0.74
N ILE A 624 -45.68 -7.40 1.93
CA ILE A 624 -45.03 -7.03 3.19
C ILE A 624 -43.53 -7.38 3.16
N GLY A 625 -43.19 -8.57 2.64
CA GLY A 625 -41.82 -9.01 2.46
C GLY A 625 -41.02 -8.10 1.51
N SER A 626 -41.63 -7.68 0.39
CA SER A 626 -41.03 -6.73 -0.55
C SER A 626 -40.77 -5.37 0.10
N ILE A 627 -41.73 -4.81 0.83
CA ILE A 627 -41.56 -3.52 1.52
C ILE A 627 -40.46 -3.62 2.59
N LYS A 628 -40.44 -4.69 3.38
CA LYS A 628 -39.37 -4.94 4.36
C LYS A 628 -38.00 -5.06 3.71
N ALA A 629 -37.90 -5.76 2.57
CA ALA A 629 -36.65 -5.87 1.82
C ALA A 629 -36.16 -4.51 1.30
N HIS A 630 -37.05 -3.66 0.77
CA HIS A 630 -36.71 -2.30 0.35
C HIS A 630 -36.22 -1.43 1.53
N ILE A 631 -36.88 -1.53 2.69
CA ILE A 631 -36.44 -0.83 3.91
C ILE A 631 -35.05 -1.34 4.32
N SER A 632 -34.84 -2.66 4.39
CA SER A 632 -33.55 -3.23 4.78
C SER A 632 -32.43 -2.85 3.81
N LEU A 633 -32.71 -2.81 2.50
CA LEU A 633 -31.74 -2.42 1.48
C LEU A 633 -31.36 -0.94 1.63
N LEU A 634 -32.33 -0.05 1.81
CA LEU A 634 -32.06 1.38 2.01
C LEU A 634 -31.35 1.67 3.34
N VAL A 635 -31.70 0.95 4.41
CA VAL A 635 -31.01 1.05 5.71
C VAL A 635 -29.58 0.51 5.63
N TYR A 636 -29.34 -0.57 4.87
CA TYR A 636 -27.99 -1.08 4.63
C TYR A 636 -27.10 -0.06 3.89
N MET A 637 -27.69 0.76 3.02
CA MET A 637 -26.96 1.86 2.35
C MET A 637 -26.64 3.04 3.29
N VAL A 638 -27.23 3.10 4.48
CA VAL A 638 -27.01 4.14 5.49
C VAL A 638 -26.32 3.50 6.69
N GLU A 639 -25.01 3.25 6.59
CA GLU A 639 -24.22 2.90 7.77
C GLU A 639 -24.04 4.15 8.66
N LEU A 640 -24.41 4.02 9.94
CA LEU A 640 -24.24 5.08 10.92
C LEU A 640 -22.73 5.35 11.10
N LEU A 641 -22.29 6.56 10.74
CA LEU A 641 -20.92 6.98 10.95
C LEU A 641 -20.76 7.43 12.41
N LEU A 642 -20.07 6.64 13.22
CA LEU A 642 -19.77 6.98 14.61
C LEU A 642 -18.53 7.88 14.68
N ASP A 643 -18.55 8.82 15.62
CA ASP A 643 -17.39 9.66 15.94
C ASP A 643 -16.18 8.77 16.31
N PRO A 644 -15.04 8.89 15.61
CA PRO A 644 -13.79 8.18 15.95
C PRO A 644 -13.36 8.34 17.40
N SER A 645 -13.76 9.42 18.08
CA SER A 645 -13.48 9.68 19.49
C SER A 645 -14.09 8.60 20.41
N ILE A 646 -15.26 8.06 20.06
CA ILE A 646 -15.93 6.99 20.83
C ILE A 646 -15.05 5.72 20.85
N ARG A 647 -14.38 5.42 19.73
CA ARG A 647 -13.47 4.27 19.64
C ARG A 647 -12.29 4.42 20.59
N THR A 648 -11.69 5.60 20.63
CA THR A 648 -10.46 5.85 21.41
C THR A 648 -10.75 6.01 22.90
N TRP A 649 -11.85 6.67 23.27
CA TRP A 649 -12.13 7.05 24.66
C TRP A 649 -13.11 6.13 25.40
N VAL A 650 -13.87 5.30 24.69
CA VAL A 650 -14.87 4.42 25.30
C VAL A 650 -14.61 2.97 24.94
N PHE A 651 -14.48 2.65 23.65
CA PHE A 651 -14.34 1.26 23.21
C PHE A 651 -13.04 0.61 23.70
N VAL A 652 -11.88 1.21 23.39
CA VAL A 652 -10.56 0.67 23.79
C VAL A 652 -10.39 0.69 25.33
N PRO A 653 -10.73 1.77 26.04
CA PRO A 653 -10.58 1.80 27.50
C PRO A 653 -11.44 0.77 28.22
N ILE A 654 -12.67 0.50 27.78
CA ILE A 654 -13.50 -0.56 28.39
C ILE A 654 -12.83 -1.93 28.23
N VAL A 655 -12.28 -2.26 27.06
CA VAL A 655 -11.57 -3.54 26.84
C VAL A 655 -10.37 -3.65 27.79
N LEU A 656 -9.51 -2.63 27.82
CA LEU A 656 -8.33 -2.62 28.69
C LEU A 656 -8.72 -2.73 30.17
N PHE A 657 -9.73 -1.97 30.59
CA PHE A 657 -10.21 -1.96 31.97
C PHE A 657 -10.77 -3.32 32.38
N THR A 658 -11.59 -3.95 31.53
CA THR A 658 -12.10 -5.31 31.79
C THR A 658 -11.00 -6.34 31.93
N PHE A 659 -9.99 -6.27 31.06
CA PHE A 659 -8.83 -7.17 31.10
C PHE A 659 -8.04 -7.03 32.41
N LEU A 660 -7.69 -5.80 32.78
CA LEU A 660 -6.90 -5.53 34.00
C LEU A 660 -7.65 -5.95 35.27
N ILE A 661 -8.96 -5.70 35.35
CA ILE A 661 -9.77 -6.15 36.49
C ILE A 661 -9.78 -7.67 36.60
N GLY A 662 -9.86 -8.38 35.46
CA GLY A 662 -9.77 -9.84 35.44
C GLY A 662 -8.45 -10.36 36.03
N VAL A 663 -7.34 -9.73 35.67
CA VAL A 663 -6.00 -10.05 36.19
C VAL A 663 -5.86 -9.73 37.68
N VAL A 664 -6.29 -8.54 38.10
CA VAL A 664 -6.27 -8.13 39.53
C VAL A 664 -7.10 -9.10 40.37
N ARG A 665 -8.28 -9.50 39.88
CA ARG A 665 -9.13 -10.47 40.57
C ARG A 665 -8.44 -11.83 40.75
N HIS A 666 -7.75 -12.34 39.73
CA HIS A 666 -6.99 -13.59 39.83
C HIS A 666 -5.96 -13.52 40.97
N TYR A 667 -5.16 -12.46 41.02
CA TYR A 667 -4.16 -12.31 42.08
C TYR A 667 -4.77 -12.10 43.47
N LEU A 668 -5.89 -11.36 43.57
CA LEU A 668 -6.62 -11.22 44.83
C LEU A 668 -7.20 -12.56 45.31
N ALA A 669 -7.69 -13.40 44.39
CA ALA A 669 -8.18 -14.73 44.75
C ALA A 669 -7.05 -15.61 45.29
N ILE A 670 -5.85 -15.56 44.69
CA ILE A 670 -4.66 -16.25 45.21
C ILE A 670 -4.29 -15.75 46.60
N LEU A 671 -4.34 -14.43 46.83
CA LEU A 671 -4.02 -13.82 48.13
C LEU A 671 -5.04 -14.19 49.23
N ILE A 672 -6.31 -14.37 48.87
CA ILE A 672 -7.41 -14.68 49.81
C ILE A 672 -7.51 -16.19 50.09
N HIS A 673 -7.01 -17.05 49.19
CA HIS A 673 -7.02 -18.50 49.39
C HIS A 673 -6.11 -18.93 50.54
N THR A 674 -6.71 -19.14 51.72
CA THR A 674 -6.06 -19.80 52.86
C THR A 674 -6.14 -21.33 52.69
N LYS A 675 -5.00 -22.01 52.80
CA LYS A 675 -4.99 -23.48 52.88
C LYS A 675 -5.55 -23.89 54.24
N LYS A 676 -6.70 -24.57 54.25
CA LYS A 676 -7.27 -25.16 55.46
C LYS A 676 -6.32 -26.23 55.99
N GLU A 677 -5.96 -26.18 57.27
CA GLU A 677 -5.17 -27.25 57.89
C GLU A 677 -6.01 -28.53 57.94
N ILE A 678 -5.58 -29.53 57.16
CA ILE A 678 -6.21 -30.84 57.11
C ILE A 678 -5.54 -31.72 58.17
N GLY A 679 -6.32 -32.38 59.01
CA GLY A 679 -5.77 -33.27 60.04
C GLY A 679 -4.97 -34.43 59.43
N LEU A 680 -3.85 -34.78 60.07
CA LEU A 680 -2.93 -35.86 59.67
C LEU A 680 -3.66 -37.18 59.39
N GLN A 681 -4.67 -37.49 60.20
CA GLN A 681 -5.46 -38.71 60.10
C GLN A 681 -6.32 -38.76 58.82
N GLN A 682 -6.89 -37.63 58.40
CA GLN A 682 -7.68 -37.54 57.16
C GLN A 682 -6.81 -37.71 55.91
N ILE A 683 -5.56 -37.23 55.96
CA ILE A 683 -4.59 -37.43 54.88
C ILE A 683 -4.18 -38.91 54.80
N GLN A 684 -3.89 -39.53 55.94
CA GLN A 684 -3.53 -40.96 55.99
C GLN A 684 -4.64 -41.84 55.42
N ASP A 685 -5.88 -41.57 55.81
CA ASP A 685 -7.08 -42.26 55.35
C ASP A 685 -7.31 -42.07 53.83
N SER A 686 -7.12 -40.85 53.31
CA SER A 686 -7.16 -40.56 51.88
C SER A 686 -6.09 -41.34 51.10
N HIS A 687 -4.85 -41.36 51.59
CA HIS A 687 -3.75 -42.08 50.96
C HIS A 687 -3.96 -43.60 50.98
N ALA A 688 -4.56 -44.14 52.04
CA ALA A 688 -4.89 -45.56 52.13
C ALA A 688 -5.96 -45.97 51.09
N LEU A 689 -6.98 -45.14 50.87
CA LEU A 689 -7.98 -45.35 49.82
C LEU A 689 -7.34 -45.33 48.42
N VAL A 690 -6.47 -44.34 48.14
CA VAL A 690 -5.75 -44.27 46.86
C VAL A 690 -4.88 -45.51 46.64
N ARG A 691 -4.16 -45.95 47.69
CA ARG A 691 -3.30 -47.15 47.62
C ARG A 691 -4.09 -48.42 47.31
N SER A 692 -5.29 -48.56 47.88
CA SER A 692 -6.17 -49.69 47.59
C SER A 692 -6.73 -49.65 46.17
N ARG A 693 -7.11 -48.47 45.69
CA ARG A 693 -7.54 -48.29 44.30
C ARG A 693 -6.42 -48.68 43.33
N LEU A 694 -5.19 -48.25 43.58
CA LEU A 694 -4.02 -48.63 42.78
C LEU A 694 -3.73 -50.14 42.84
N LEU A 695 -3.91 -50.77 44.00
CA LEU A 695 -3.78 -52.22 44.14
C LEU A 695 -4.85 -52.95 43.31
N ARG A 696 -6.08 -52.44 43.28
CA ARG A 696 -7.19 -52.99 42.50
C ARG A 696 -6.96 -52.87 41.00
N GLU A 697 -6.53 -51.70 40.52
CA GLU A 697 -6.33 -51.42 39.10
C GLU A 697 -5.04 -52.07 38.55
N ASN A 698 -3.93 -51.98 39.30
CA ASN A 698 -2.60 -52.35 38.81
C ASN A 698 -1.99 -53.59 39.51
N GLY A 699 -2.76 -54.28 40.35
CA GLY A 699 -2.30 -55.47 41.10
C GLY A 699 -1.89 -56.67 40.25
N ARG A 700 -2.22 -56.66 38.95
CA ARG A 700 -1.89 -57.70 37.95
C ARG A 700 -0.40 -57.90 37.67
N TYR A 701 0.43 -56.90 37.96
CA TYR A 701 1.90 -56.95 37.75
C TYR A 701 2.66 -57.46 38.98
N LEU A 702 2.00 -57.50 40.15
CA LEU A 702 2.59 -58.04 41.37
C LEU A 702 2.51 -59.55 41.37
N SER A 703 3.35 -60.18 42.20
CA SER A 703 3.23 -61.62 42.35
C SER A 703 1.90 -62.01 43.00
N LYS A 704 1.29 -63.12 42.57
CA LYS A 704 -0.01 -63.59 43.10
C LYS A 704 -0.01 -63.65 44.62
N HIS A 705 1.07 -64.16 45.22
CA HIS A 705 1.27 -64.17 46.66
C HIS A 705 1.29 -62.76 47.27
N SER A 706 2.07 -61.85 46.67
CA SER A 706 2.19 -60.45 47.09
C SER A 706 0.89 -59.66 47.00
N PHE A 707 0.06 -59.93 45.99
CA PHE A 707 -1.25 -59.32 45.83
C PHE A 707 -2.24 -59.84 46.88
N LEU A 708 -2.29 -61.17 47.09
CA LEU A 708 -3.18 -61.77 48.07
C LEU A 708 -2.84 -61.32 49.50
N MET A 709 -1.56 -61.22 49.86
CA MET A 709 -1.12 -60.67 51.16
C MET A 709 -1.61 -59.24 51.39
N ARG A 710 -1.52 -58.37 50.37
CA ARG A 710 -1.98 -56.97 50.47
C ARG A 710 -3.51 -56.86 50.45
N LYS A 711 -4.19 -57.70 49.67
CA LYS A 711 -5.64 -57.81 49.69
C LYS A 711 -6.15 -58.26 51.06
N GLN A 712 -5.50 -59.24 51.68
CA GLN A 712 -5.80 -59.66 53.05
C GLN A 712 -5.58 -58.52 54.04
N PHE A 713 -4.45 -57.80 54.00
CA PHE A 713 -4.22 -56.67 54.90
C PHE A 713 -5.33 -55.58 54.86
N PHE A 714 -5.92 -55.32 53.69
CA PHE A 714 -7.02 -54.36 53.57
C PHE A 714 -8.39 -54.95 53.92
N ASN A 715 -8.65 -56.20 53.55
CA ASN A 715 -9.99 -56.80 53.56
C ASN A 715 -10.23 -57.88 54.62
N ASP A 716 -9.24 -58.21 55.44
CA ASP A 716 -9.39 -59.19 56.52
C ASP A 716 -10.56 -58.83 57.46
N GLU A 717 -11.32 -59.84 57.88
CA GLU A 717 -12.61 -59.64 58.56
C GLU A 717 -12.45 -59.12 60.00
N GLU A 718 -11.34 -59.46 60.66
CA GLU A 718 -11.03 -59.03 62.04
C GLU A 718 -9.96 -57.94 62.11
N SER A 719 -8.90 -58.00 61.30
CA SER A 719 -7.74 -57.08 61.38
C SER A 719 -7.58 -56.12 60.18
N GLY A 720 -8.48 -56.18 59.19
CA GLY A 720 -8.37 -55.43 57.96
C GLY A 720 -8.47 -53.91 58.15
N TYR A 721 -7.58 -53.16 57.51
CA TYR A 721 -7.48 -51.69 57.67
C TYR A 721 -8.83 -50.98 57.41
N PHE A 722 -9.61 -51.41 56.43
CA PHE A 722 -10.90 -50.78 56.11
C PHE A 722 -12.01 -51.11 57.10
N LYS A 723 -12.00 -52.29 57.70
CA LYS A 723 -12.97 -52.65 58.73
C LYS A 723 -12.73 -51.85 60.01
N VAL A 724 -11.46 -51.74 60.41
CA VAL A 724 -11.04 -50.90 61.55
C VAL A 724 -11.31 -49.42 61.26
N ALA A 725 -11.04 -48.93 60.05
CA ALA A 725 -11.30 -47.55 59.66
C ALA A 725 -12.80 -47.20 59.62
N GLN A 726 -13.69 -48.13 59.25
CA GLN A 726 -15.14 -47.95 59.30
C GLN A 726 -15.69 -47.82 60.73
N GLN A 727 -15.04 -48.45 61.71
CA GLN A 727 -15.45 -48.39 63.12
C GLN A 727 -15.03 -47.09 63.82
N ARG A 728 -14.04 -46.35 63.28
CA ARG A 728 -13.61 -45.05 63.82
C ARG A 728 -14.76 -44.04 63.73
N GLN A 729 -15.03 -43.30 64.80
CA GLN A 729 -16.05 -42.24 64.80
C GLN A 729 -15.58 -41.08 63.90
N SER A 730 -16.34 -40.80 62.85
CA SER A 730 -16.23 -39.54 62.11
C SER A 730 -16.84 -38.41 62.96
N PRO A 731 -16.21 -37.23 63.06
CA PRO A 731 -16.86 -36.06 63.62
C PRO A 731 -17.90 -35.58 62.60
N VAL A 732 -19.07 -36.22 62.57
CA VAL A 732 -20.19 -35.79 61.74
C VAL A 732 -20.96 -34.73 62.53
N VAL A 733 -20.61 -33.46 62.31
CA VAL A 733 -21.55 -32.36 62.55
C VAL A 733 -22.37 -32.22 61.27
N ASN A 734 -23.70 -32.32 61.39
CA ASN A 734 -24.61 -32.18 60.27
C ASN A 734 -24.46 -30.78 59.62
N PRO A 735 -24.42 -30.66 58.28
CA PRO A 735 -24.23 -29.38 57.59
C PRO A 735 -25.36 -28.35 57.79
N MET A 736 -26.44 -28.70 58.50
CA MET A 736 -27.60 -27.84 58.76
C MET A 736 -27.58 -27.21 60.16
N SER A 737 -26.62 -27.55 61.01
CA SER A 737 -26.49 -26.99 62.36
C SER A 737 -25.42 -25.91 62.52
N ASP A 738 -24.53 -25.71 61.54
CA ASP A 738 -23.47 -24.69 61.59
C ASP A 738 -23.62 -23.64 60.47
N PRO A 739 -24.04 -22.39 60.80
CA PRO A 739 -24.12 -21.27 59.86
C PRO A 739 -22.78 -20.90 59.20
N SER A 740 -21.64 -21.27 59.80
CA SER A 740 -20.29 -20.91 59.34
C SER A 740 -19.91 -21.59 58.02
N VAL A 741 -20.19 -22.90 57.88
CA VAL A 741 -19.78 -23.69 56.71
C VAL A 741 -20.58 -23.32 55.45
N MET A 742 -21.87 -22.98 55.63
CA MET A 742 -22.71 -22.43 54.55
C MET A 742 -22.26 -21.00 54.17
N THR A 743 -21.87 -20.17 55.14
CA THR A 743 -21.38 -18.81 54.84
C THR A 743 -20.06 -18.81 54.08
N ASP A 744 -19.16 -19.77 54.33
CA ASP A 744 -17.86 -19.82 53.63
C ASP A 744 -18.00 -20.26 52.17
N MET A 745 -18.96 -21.15 51.88
CA MET A 745 -19.29 -21.51 50.49
C MET A 745 -19.99 -20.38 49.74
N LEU A 746 -20.90 -19.65 50.41
CA LEU A 746 -21.59 -18.50 49.81
C LEU A 746 -20.65 -17.31 49.60
N LYS A 747 -19.73 -17.04 50.54
CA LYS A 747 -18.72 -15.98 50.42
C LYS A 747 -17.83 -16.18 49.19
N GLY A 748 -17.38 -17.42 48.92
CA GLY A 748 -16.56 -17.72 47.74
C GLY A 748 -17.25 -17.39 46.41
N ASN A 749 -18.55 -17.69 46.30
CA ASN A 749 -19.33 -17.41 45.09
C ASN A 749 -19.76 -15.94 44.96
N LEU A 750 -20.15 -15.30 46.06
CA LEU A 750 -20.60 -13.90 46.07
C LEU A 750 -19.46 -12.93 45.72
N LEU A 751 -18.24 -13.21 46.18
CA LEU A 751 -17.05 -12.42 45.84
C LEU A 751 -16.74 -12.41 44.35
N ASN A 752 -17.20 -13.42 43.59
CA ASN A 752 -16.97 -13.50 42.15
C ASN A 752 -18.00 -12.73 41.31
N VAL A 753 -19.25 -12.61 41.75
CA VAL A 753 -20.34 -12.01 40.95
C VAL A 753 -20.57 -10.53 41.26
N ILE A 754 -20.45 -10.14 42.53
CA ILE A 754 -20.76 -8.76 42.97
C ILE A 754 -19.88 -7.71 42.28
N PRO A 755 -18.54 -7.86 42.19
CA PRO A 755 -17.70 -6.84 41.57
C PRO A 755 -18.06 -6.59 40.08
N MET A 756 -18.43 -7.64 39.35
CA MET A 756 -18.83 -7.55 37.94
C MET A 756 -20.09 -6.70 37.75
N LEU A 757 -21.11 -6.91 38.59
CA LEU A 757 -22.36 -6.14 38.52
C LEU A 757 -22.17 -4.68 38.92
N VAL A 758 -21.37 -4.42 39.96
CA VAL A 758 -21.06 -3.05 40.40
C VAL A 758 -20.34 -2.28 39.30
N ILE A 759 -19.35 -2.91 38.65
CA ILE A 759 -18.57 -2.28 37.57
C ILE A 759 -19.44 -2.06 36.31
N GLY A 760 -20.27 -3.05 35.94
CA GLY A 760 -21.23 -2.89 34.84
C GLY A 760 -22.22 -1.75 35.07
N GLY A 761 -22.71 -1.59 36.31
CA GLY A 761 -23.55 -0.47 36.71
C GLY A 761 -22.82 0.88 36.65
N TRP A 762 -21.55 0.94 37.08
CA TRP A 762 -20.73 2.15 37.00
C TRP A 762 -20.43 2.57 35.56
N ILE A 763 -20.12 1.61 34.67
CA ILE A 763 -19.90 1.85 33.23
C ILE A 763 -21.18 2.36 32.57
N ASN A 764 -22.33 1.78 32.92
CA ASN A 764 -23.62 2.24 32.43
C ASN A 764 -23.94 3.67 32.88
N TRP A 765 -23.58 4.03 34.12
CA TRP A 765 -23.77 5.39 34.63
C TRP A 765 -22.83 6.41 33.96
N THR A 766 -21.55 6.07 33.80
CA THR A 766 -20.52 6.96 33.23
C THR A 766 -20.63 7.13 31.71
N PHE A 767 -20.97 6.08 30.98
CA PHE A 767 -21.01 6.06 29.52
C PHE A 767 -22.43 5.81 28.98
N SER A 768 -23.41 6.57 29.46
CA SER A 768 -24.79 6.55 28.94
C SER A 768 -25.03 7.62 27.86
N GLY A 769 -26.07 7.45 27.05
CA GLY A 769 -26.54 8.47 26.10
C GLY A 769 -26.05 8.34 24.66
N PHE A 770 -25.18 7.37 24.35
CA PHE A 770 -24.65 7.17 22.99
C PHE A 770 -24.44 5.68 22.64
N VAL A 771 -24.32 5.40 21.33
CA VAL A 771 -24.08 4.06 20.79
C VAL A 771 -22.57 3.78 20.76
N THR A 772 -22.15 2.59 21.21
CA THR A 772 -20.71 2.24 21.28
C THR A 772 -20.22 1.47 20.07
N THR A 773 -20.92 0.41 19.67
CA THR A 773 -20.52 -0.42 18.53
C THR A 773 -21.71 -1.20 17.95
N LYS A 774 -21.52 -1.82 16.78
CA LYS A 774 -22.48 -2.72 16.12
C LYS A 774 -21.96 -4.14 16.21
N VAL A 775 -22.77 -5.06 16.70
CA VAL A 775 -22.43 -6.49 16.65
C VAL A 775 -22.75 -7.06 15.25
N PRO A 776 -21.89 -7.93 14.67
CA PRO A 776 -21.97 -8.34 13.27
C PRO A 776 -23.05 -9.38 12.97
N PHE A 777 -23.87 -9.74 13.96
CA PHE A 777 -24.98 -10.68 13.83
C PHE A 777 -26.29 -10.01 14.25
N PRO A 778 -27.43 -10.35 13.63
CA PRO A 778 -28.72 -9.76 13.96
C PRO A 778 -29.22 -10.26 15.32
N LEU A 779 -29.69 -9.33 16.16
CA LEU A 779 -30.29 -9.66 17.47
C LEU A 779 -31.80 -9.48 17.44
N THR A 780 -32.50 -10.26 18.26
CA THR A 780 -33.96 -10.15 18.36
C THR A 780 -34.37 -8.87 19.08
N LEU A 781 -35.47 -8.26 18.60
CA LEU A 781 -35.94 -6.96 19.08
C LEU A 781 -36.36 -6.96 20.57
N ARG A 782 -36.61 -8.13 21.16
CA ARG A 782 -36.95 -8.28 22.59
C ARG A 782 -35.79 -7.95 23.53
N PHE A 783 -34.54 -8.08 23.08
CA PHE A 783 -33.36 -7.73 23.87
C PHE A 783 -32.97 -6.25 23.75
N LYS A 784 -33.62 -5.49 22.86
CA LYS A 784 -33.34 -4.07 22.64
C LYS A 784 -33.33 -3.21 23.91
N PRO A 785 -34.33 -3.25 24.83
CA PRO A 785 -34.32 -2.42 26.03
C PRO A 785 -33.17 -2.76 27.01
N MET A 786 -32.64 -3.98 26.92
CA MET A 786 -31.47 -4.40 27.71
C MET A 786 -30.16 -3.96 27.05
N LEU A 787 -30.06 -4.09 25.73
CA LEU A 787 -28.82 -3.86 24.98
C LEU A 787 -28.54 -2.38 24.70
N GLN A 788 -29.60 -1.57 24.62
CA GLN A 788 -29.57 -0.14 24.33
C GLN A 788 -30.01 0.69 25.53
N HIS A 789 -29.70 0.21 26.73
CA HIS A 789 -29.99 0.95 27.94
C HIS A 789 -29.31 2.32 27.89
N GLY A 790 -30.08 3.40 28.05
CA GLY A 790 -29.60 4.78 27.92
C GLY A 790 -29.68 5.40 26.52
N ILE A 791 -30.28 4.73 25.53
CA ILE A 791 -30.48 5.27 24.16
C ILE A 791 -32.00 5.44 23.91
N ALA A 792 -32.44 6.66 23.59
CA ALA A 792 -33.85 6.99 23.42
C ALA A 792 -34.44 6.66 22.02
N LEU A 793 -33.67 6.01 21.13
CA LEU A 793 -34.09 5.75 19.74
C LEU A 793 -34.82 4.42 19.56
N ALA A 794 -36.16 4.48 19.54
CA ALA A 794 -37.04 3.34 19.27
C ALA A 794 -36.88 2.73 17.86
N SER A 795 -36.29 3.45 16.90
CA SER A 795 -36.08 3.02 15.52
C SER A 795 -34.76 2.29 15.24
N LEU A 796 -33.77 2.37 16.15
CA LEU A 796 -32.44 1.80 15.94
C LEU A 796 -32.45 0.26 15.96
N ASP A 797 -31.67 -0.39 15.10
CA ASP A 797 -31.57 -1.85 15.10
C ASP A 797 -30.94 -2.37 16.41
N ALA A 798 -31.40 -3.52 16.91
CA ALA A 798 -30.95 -4.12 18.18
C ALA A 798 -29.49 -4.62 18.14
N SER A 799 -28.88 -4.66 16.97
CA SER A 799 -27.46 -4.95 16.76
C SER A 799 -26.53 -3.79 17.16
N TRP A 800 -27.06 -2.57 17.30
CA TRP A 800 -26.32 -1.45 17.90
C TRP A 800 -26.40 -1.55 19.42
N VAL A 801 -25.24 -1.54 20.09
CA VAL A 801 -25.14 -1.82 21.53
C VAL A 801 -24.58 -0.63 22.31
N SER A 802 -25.02 -0.50 23.56
CA SER A 802 -24.48 0.45 24.54
C SER A 802 -23.13 -0.01 25.13
N SER A 803 -22.49 0.90 25.86
CA SER A 803 -21.23 0.68 26.56
C SER A 803 -21.31 -0.45 27.60
N ALA A 804 -22.44 -0.56 28.32
CA ALA A 804 -22.68 -1.60 29.31
C ALA A 804 -22.76 -3.00 28.67
N SER A 805 -23.46 -3.09 27.53
CA SER A 805 -23.55 -4.34 26.74
C SER A 805 -22.19 -4.76 26.20
N TRP A 806 -21.37 -3.79 25.76
CA TRP A 806 -20.00 -4.02 25.34
C TRP A 806 -19.10 -4.51 26.49
N TYR A 807 -19.25 -3.96 27.69
CA TYR A 807 -18.56 -4.46 28.89
C TYR A 807 -18.88 -5.93 29.16
N PHE A 808 -20.17 -6.31 29.20
CA PHE A 808 -20.55 -7.70 29.44
C PHE A 808 -20.02 -8.65 28.37
N LEU A 809 -20.02 -8.24 27.10
CA LEU A 809 -19.45 -9.02 26.01
C LEU A 809 -17.94 -9.26 26.23
N ASN A 810 -17.19 -8.25 26.65
CA ASN A 810 -15.77 -8.40 26.97
C ASN A 810 -15.54 -9.30 28.19
N VAL A 811 -16.35 -9.18 29.24
CA VAL A 811 -16.23 -10.05 30.42
C VAL A 811 -16.39 -11.53 30.06
N PHE A 812 -17.34 -11.87 29.19
CA PHE A 812 -17.52 -13.24 28.71
C PHE A 812 -16.47 -13.67 27.68
N GLY A 813 -16.03 -12.75 26.81
CA GLY A 813 -15.12 -13.02 25.70
C GLY A 813 -13.64 -13.16 26.09
N LEU A 814 -13.18 -12.41 27.11
CA LEU A 814 -11.77 -12.41 27.55
C LEU A 814 -11.38 -13.65 28.38
N ARG A 815 -12.33 -14.54 28.65
CA ARG A 815 -12.14 -15.76 29.44
C ARG A 815 -11.01 -16.66 28.93
N SER A 816 -11.06 -17.02 27.64
CA SER A 816 -10.04 -17.89 27.02
C SER A 816 -8.67 -17.23 26.99
N MET A 817 -8.65 -15.89 26.87
CA MET A 817 -7.43 -15.10 26.88
C MET A 817 -6.77 -15.10 28.26
N TYR A 818 -7.55 -15.05 29.34
CA TYR A 818 -7.00 -15.21 30.69
C TYR A 818 -6.36 -16.58 30.91
N ALA A 819 -6.96 -17.66 30.41
CA ALA A 819 -6.40 -19.01 30.53
C ALA A 819 -5.05 -19.14 29.80
N LEU A 820 -4.90 -18.50 28.63
CA LEU A 820 -3.64 -18.49 27.89
C LEU A 820 -2.52 -17.78 28.65
N ILE A 821 -2.84 -16.67 29.32
CA ILE A 821 -1.84 -15.80 29.96
C ILE A 821 -1.52 -16.24 31.40
N LEU A 822 -2.51 -16.72 32.14
CA LEU A 822 -2.41 -17.05 33.57
C LEU A 822 -2.28 -18.55 33.86
N GLY A 823 -2.44 -19.43 32.86
CA GLY A 823 -2.31 -20.88 33.00
C GLY A 823 -3.57 -21.60 33.51
N GLU A 824 -3.46 -22.90 33.79
CA GLU A 824 -4.59 -23.79 34.12
C GLU A 824 -5.18 -23.56 35.53
N ASP A 825 -4.43 -22.97 36.47
CA ASP A 825 -4.84 -22.63 37.84
C ASP A 825 -5.50 -21.24 37.93
N ASN A 826 -6.30 -20.89 36.94
CA ASN A 826 -6.86 -19.56 36.85
C ASN A 826 -8.17 -19.41 37.66
N ALA A 827 -8.10 -18.79 38.85
CA ALA A 827 -9.27 -18.32 39.60
C ALA A 827 -10.12 -17.27 38.81
N ALA A 828 -9.54 -16.75 37.72
CA ALA A 828 -10.13 -16.11 36.54
C ALA A 828 -11.42 -16.72 35.97
N ASP A 829 -11.53 -18.04 36.07
CA ASP A 829 -12.49 -18.80 35.28
C ASP A 829 -13.75 -19.19 36.07
N GLN A 830 -14.81 -18.39 35.92
CA GLN A 830 -16.09 -18.61 36.61
C GLN A 830 -16.86 -19.84 36.12
N ALA A 831 -16.70 -20.26 34.86
CA ALA A 831 -17.51 -21.38 34.36
C ALA A 831 -16.92 -22.72 34.76
N ARG A 832 -15.62 -22.82 35.04
CA ARG A 832 -15.06 -24.02 35.69
C ARG A 832 -15.64 -24.17 37.11
N LEU A 833 -15.80 -23.09 37.87
CA LEU A 833 -16.42 -23.12 39.21
C LEU A 833 -17.94 -23.39 39.16
N MET A 834 -18.68 -22.84 38.19
CA MET A 834 -20.12 -23.08 38.04
C MET A 834 -20.43 -24.47 37.46
N GLN A 835 -19.63 -24.92 36.50
CA GLN A 835 -19.70 -26.28 35.96
C GLN A 835 -19.20 -27.29 37.00
N GLU A 836 -18.15 -26.99 37.77
CA GLU A 836 -17.76 -27.78 38.94
C GLU A 836 -18.88 -27.75 39.99
N GLN A 837 -19.62 -26.66 40.24
CA GLN A 837 -20.76 -26.70 41.17
C GLN A 837 -21.92 -27.56 40.68
N VAL A 838 -22.28 -27.49 39.40
CA VAL A 838 -23.35 -28.33 38.83
C VAL A 838 -22.90 -29.80 38.75
N THR A 839 -21.63 -30.06 38.46
CA THR A 839 -21.09 -31.43 38.35
C THR A 839 -20.73 -32.03 39.73
N MET A 840 -20.36 -31.22 40.71
CA MET A 840 -20.13 -31.62 42.12
C MET A 840 -21.44 -31.83 42.88
N SER A 841 -22.52 -31.16 42.48
CA SER A 841 -23.87 -31.45 43.01
C SER A 841 -24.39 -32.83 42.59
N ALA A 842 -23.84 -33.41 41.53
CA ALA A 842 -24.17 -34.77 41.09
C ALA A 842 -23.22 -35.85 41.64
N ASN A 843 -21.96 -35.54 41.98
CA ASN A 843 -20.95 -36.58 42.25
C ASN A 843 -20.13 -36.44 43.55
N THR A 844 -20.30 -35.41 44.38
CA THR A 844 -19.66 -35.38 45.71
C THR A 844 -20.54 -34.67 46.72
N VAL A 845 -21.56 -35.36 47.23
CA VAL A 845 -21.84 -35.25 48.67
C VAL A 845 -20.52 -35.64 49.36
N PRO A 846 -20.04 -34.93 50.41
CA PRO A 846 -18.88 -35.37 51.16
C PRO A 846 -19.15 -36.80 51.61
N HIS A 847 -18.55 -37.78 50.93
CA HIS A 847 -18.85 -39.17 51.20
C HIS A 847 -18.31 -39.41 52.61
N ASP A 848 -19.22 -39.73 53.53
CA ASP A 848 -18.86 -40.10 54.89
C ASP A 848 -17.67 -41.07 54.79
N PRO A 849 -16.50 -40.80 55.41
CA PRO A 849 -15.31 -41.62 55.23
C PRO A 849 -15.60 -43.10 55.44
N ARG A 850 -16.55 -43.42 56.33
CA ARG A 850 -17.09 -44.76 56.54
C ARG A 850 -17.72 -45.38 55.30
N GLN A 851 -18.54 -44.63 54.57
CA GLN A 851 -19.17 -45.09 53.34
C GLN A 851 -18.14 -45.30 52.22
N ALA A 852 -17.15 -44.39 52.11
CA ALA A 852 -16.05 -44.54 51.17
C ALA A 852 -15.19 -45.79 51.45
N PHE A 853 -14.87 -46.06 52.72
CA PHE A 853 -14.14 -47.28 53.11
C PHE A 853 -14.93 -48.55 52.88
N LYS A 854 -16.26 -48.51 53.05
CA LYS A 854 -17.13 -49.67 52.78
C LYS A 854 -17.19 -49.98 51.29
N ALA A 855 -17.38 -48.96 50.46
CA ALA A 855 -17.40 -49.12 49.01
C ALA A 855 -16.08 -49.71 48.47
N GLU A 856 -14.92 -49.25 48.95
CA GLU A 856 -13.64 -49.79 48.48
C GLU A 856 -13.34 -51.19 49.03
N TRP A 857 -13.80 -51.53 50.24
CA TRP A 857 -13.69 -52.89 50.79
C TRP A 857 -14.46 -53.90 49.93
N GLU A 858 -15.72 -53.59 49.60
CA GLU A 858 -16.57 -54.41 48.72
C GLU A 858 -15.95 -54.55 47.32
N ALA A 859 -15.46 -53.44 46.75
CA ALA A 859 -14.82 -53.44 45.44
C ALA A 859 -13.53 -54.29 45.41
N LEU A 860 -12.67 -54.18 46.42
CA LEU A 860 -11.42 -54.95 46.47
C LEU A 860 -11.67 -56.44 46.73
N GLN A 861 -12.77 -56.80 47.40
CA GLN A 861 -13.10 -58.18 47.71
C GLN A 861 -13.44 -58.98 46.44
N ILE A 862 -14.09 -58.34 45.48
CA ILE A 862 -14.48 -58.95 44.20
C ILE A 862 -13.27 -59.21 43.29
N CYS A 863 -12.16 -58.48 43.46
CA CYS A 863 -11.02 -58.55 42.53
C CYS A 863 -10.18 -59.82 42.68
N SER A 864 -9.98 -60.54 41.57
CA SER A 864 -9.08 -61.70 41.47
C SER A 864 -7.73 -61.33 40.84
N HIS A 865 -6.67 -62.06 41.19
CA HIS A 865 -5.34 -61.85 40.61
C HIS A 865 -5.23 -62.54 39.25
N ASN A 866 -5.15 -61.74 38.19
CA ASN A 866 -4.78 -62.19 36.86
C ASN A 866 -3.34 -61.76 36.57
N TRP A 867 -2.42 -62.72 36.58
CA TRP A 867 -1.00 -62.44 36.40
C TRP A 867 -0.70 -62.10 34.94
N ALA A 868 -0.34 -60.84 34.68
CA ALA A 868 -0.07 -60.37 33.31
C ALA A 868 1.21 -60.97 32.71
N LEU A 869 2.26 -61.17 33.52
CA LEU A 869 3.57 -61.66 33.08
C LEU A 869 3.66 -63.21 33.03
N LYS A 870 2.57 -63.93 32.69
CA LYS A 870 2.54 -65.42 32.76
C LYS A 870 3.01 -66.08 31.47
N ASN A 871 2.80 -65.40 30.34
CA ASN A 871 3.20 -65.86 29.00
C ASN A 871 4.24 -64.93 28.36
N THR A 872 4.77 -63.96 29.10
CA THR A 872 5.76 -62.99 28.59
C THR A 872 7.00 -63.68 28.06
N ASP A 873 7.40 -64.81 28.63
CA ASP A 873 8.57 -65.56 28.19
C ASP A 873 8.39 -66.13 26.77
N LYS A 874 7.14 -66.41 26.37
CA LYS A 874 6.79 -66.87 25.02
C LYS A 874 6.63 -65.70 24.06
N GLU A 875 6.00 -64.60 24.50
CA GLU A 875 5.88 -63.37 23.71
C GLU A 875 7.25 -62.72 23.45
N LEU A 876 8.22 -62.85 24.36
CA LEU A 876 9.59 -62.37 24.19
C LEU A 876 10.41 -63.20 23.20
N ILE A 877 10.04 -64.47 22.97
CA ILE A 877 10.68 -65.36 21.98
C ILE A 877 10.07 -65.18 20.57
N GLU A 878 8.85 -64.63 20.48
CA GLU A 878 8.19 -64.29 19.20
C GLU A 878 8.60 -62.90 18.65
N ILE A 879 9.31 -62.09 19.44
CA ILE A 879 9.93 -60.80 19.05
C ILE A 879 11.41 -61.04 18.72
#